data_AF-A0A411HKW7-F1
#
_entry.id   AF-A0A411HKW7-F1
#
_cell.length_a   1.000
_cell.length_b   1.000
_cell.length_c   1.000
_cell.angle_alpha   90.00
_cell.angle_beta   90.00
_cell.angle_gamma   90.00
#
_symmetry.space_group_name_H-M   'P 1'
#
loop_
_entity.id
_entity.type
_entity.pdbx_description
1 polymer ?
#
loop_
_entity_poly.entity_id
_entity_poly.type
_entity_poly.pdbx_seq_one_letter_code
_entity_poly.pdbx_strand_id
1 'polypeptide(L)'
;MKFARIAACAATLLLGSLLFANDAAFAQIAASPDPHKTPVAAIATAAPNVSPKPNEAPPATPVVITPAPLIAPAQLAEFVDGVVRAYMTKDGIAGVTVAVVDRNSDLLLRGYGTAAFDPPRDVDPASTLFRIGSISKTFTYIATMQLIEQGKLQLDAPINNYLPEKLKLIDDGHMPIKLWHLLSHTAGFEDSALGHLFKKSSKDVLSLDDYLARYRPQRVREPETHAVYSNYSVGLLGAIVAHVSGEPFEVYVERHILVPLGMQHTTFREPLPASDARHVDAALAKAWSSGFHRAAGGFKTEPFEYISALSPAGAGSSTAADMARYMRMLLNGGSLDGKTILPAASFDELGKITYRNGDKVGGIAHGFFRIPYGRYESLEHGGATLYFLSDMVVLPEAGVAVFVSANTDSGREFATTLPRLIFEHFLADANPSALPQPAKDFAISGQRFVGSYQNERRNYSTLEKFFTAIDSVVDVGITPEGYLLVSDGAQAKRYVQDGALSFRSVENDQHIQFFADATGRISGTAGAYGHTYSDRIGVLDAPSTFAQIMALLALTCIGVLLCVWRRRALPIPRSSRRGAPSAVAALVAATLIWLAFLGTALVTLAQIAAGGSDIVFVYPTTPLRVTVALAYAATGLTVLAVVLWPSIWKVRYWSFWRKFRHTLVLLIMLASIAMLWYWNVLGAHLAVGQ
;
A
#
# COMPACT_ATOMS: atom_id res chain seq x y z
N MET A 1 -8.09 0.36 -42.77
CA MET A 1 -7.30 1.62 -42.66
C MET A 1 -7.71 2.56 -41.51
N LYS A 2 -8.90 2.45 -40.89
CA LYS A 2 -9.26 3.25 -39.70
C LYS A 2 -8.72 2.69 -38.36
N PHE A 3 -8.60 1.36 -38.20
CA PHE A 3 -8.03 0.73 -36.99
C PHE A 3 -6.52 0.99 -36.78
N ALA A 4 -5.73 1.07 -37.86
CA ALA A 4 -4.30 1.36 -37.77
C ALA A 4 -3.98 2.81 -37.40
N ARG A 5 -4.89 3.76 -37.68
CA ARG A 5 -4.76 5.17 -37.27
C ARG A 5 -5.18 5.39 -35.81
N ILE A 6 -6.11 4.59 -35.29
CA ILE A 6 -6.51 4.63 -33.87
C ILE A 6 -5.42 4.00 -32.98
N ALA A 7 -4.80 2.89 -33.40
CA ALA A 7 -3.68 2.28 -32.66
C ALA A 7 -2.41 3.16 -32.67
N ALA A 8 -2.13 3.87 -33.76
CA ALA A 8 -1.02 4.82 -33.84
C ALA A 8 -1.28 6.11 -33.04
N CYS A 9 -2.52 6.63 -33.02
CA CYS A 9 -2.90 7.74 -32.14
C CYS A 9 -2.86 7.32 -30.67
N ALA A 10 -3.33 6.12 -30.31
CA ALA A 10 -3.28 5.63 -28.92
C ALA A 10 -1.84 5.41 -28.44
N ALA A 11 -0.95 4.87 -29.27
CA ALA A 11 0.47 4.71 -28.91
C ALA A 11 1.21 6.06 -28.81
N THR A 12 0.85 7.07 -29.61
CA THR A 12 1.42 8.41 -29.54
C THR A 12 0.82 9.23 -28.38
N LEU A 13 -0.44 8.98 -28.03
CA LEU A 13 -1.10 9.57 -26.86
C LEU A 13 -0.64 8.92 -25.55
N LEU A 14 -0.33 7.61 -25.52
CA LEU A 14 0.25 6.95 -24.35
C LEU A 14 1.72 7.29 -24.13
N LEU A 15 2.54 7.39 -25.19
CA LEU A 15 3.91 7.91 -25.06
C LEU A 15 3.92 9.43 -24.78
N GLY A 16 2.98 10.19 -25.31
CA GLY A 16 2.83 11.62 -25.05
C GLY A 16 2.29 11.92 -23.65
N SER A 17 1.35 11.11 -23.13
CA SER A 17 0.84 11.27 -21.76
C SER A 17 1.89 10.83 -20.73
N LEU A 18 2.72 9.82 -21.00
CA LEU A 18 3.83 9.47 -20.10
C LEU A 18 5.00 10.48 -20.13
N LEU A 19 5.11 11.32 -21.18
CA LEU A 19 6.15 12.35 -21.28
C LEU A 19 5.67 13.75 -20.84
N PHE A 20 4.36 14.00 -20.75
CA PHE A 20 3.79 15.33 -20.46
C PHE A 20 2.62 15.34 -19.45
N ALA A 21 2.20 14.20 -18.88
CA ALA A 21 1.12 14.19 -17.88
C ALA A 21 1.50 14.86 -16.56
N ASN A 22 2.80 14.95 -16.26
CA ASN A 22 3.26 15.62 -15.04
C ASN A 22 2.93 17.12 -15.10
N ASP A 23 3.25 17.84 -16.18
CA ASP A 23 3.06 19.30 -16.27
C ASP A 23 1.59 19.76 -16.25
N ALA A 24 0.66 18.94 -16.75
CA ALA A 24 -0.76 19.30 -16.79
C ALA A 24 -1.47 19.12 -15.43
N ALA A 25 -1.04 18.14 -14.62
CA ALA A 25 -1.50 17.98 -13.24
C ALA A 25 -0.95 19.08 -12.31
N PHE A 26 0.28 19.54 -12.56
CA PHE A 26 0.90 20.65 -11.83
C PHE A 26 0.16 21.99 -12.02
N ALA A 27 -0.47 22.21 -13.18
CA ALA A 27 -1.13 23.49 -13.49
C ALA A 27 -2.51 23.67 -12.83
N GLN A 28 -3.22 22.58 -12.49
CA GLN A 28 -4.60 22.66 -11.98
C GLN A 28 -4.72 22.87 -10.46
N ILE A 29 -3.68 22.55 -9.68
CA ILE A 29 -3.67 22.69 -8.22
C ILE A 29 -3.20 24.09 -7.76
N ALA A 30 -2.49 24.83 -8.63
CA ALA A 30 -1.99 26.17 -8.34
C ALA A 30 -3.08 27.27 -8.26
N ALA A 31 -4.35 26.94 -8.56
CA ALA A 31 -5.43 27.92 -8.72
C ALA A 31 -6.59 27.72 -7.74
N SER A 32 -6.34 27.72 -6.42
CA SER A 32 -7.39 27.82 -5.40
C SER A 32 -7.15 29.02 -4.47
N PRO A 33 -8.19 29.80 -4.10
CA PRO A 33 -8.01 31.12 -3.51
C PRO A 33 -7.82 31.12 -1.98
N ASP A 34 -7.04 32.10 -1.54
CA ASP A 34 -6.61 32.46 -0.17
C ASP A 34 -7.78 32.93 0.73
N PRO A 35 -8.01 32.37 1.93
CA PRO A 35 -9.07 32.78 2.84
C PRO A 35 -8.54 33.59 4.04
N HIS A 36 -7.99 34.79 3.84
CA HIS A 36 -7.68 35.68 4.96
C HIS A 36 -8.00 37.14 4.70
N LYS A 37 -9.24 37.57 5.04
CA LYS A 37 -9.55 38.94 5.49
C LYS A 37 -10.73 38.93 6.47
N THR A 38 -10.44 38.98 7.77
CA THR A 38 -11.37 39.46 8.81
C THR A 38 -11.01 40.90 9.17
N PRO A 39 -11.99 41.83 9.26
CA PRO A 39 -11.77 43.13 9.87
C PRO A 39 -12.03 43.12 11.38
N VAL A 40 -11.21 43.87 12.10
CA VAL A 40 -11.27 44.19 13.54
C VAL A 40 -12.10 45.47 13.75
N ALA A 41 -12.97 45.49 14.77
CA ALA A 41 -13.41 46.65 15.56
C ALA A 41 -14.49 46.16 16.57
N ALA A 42 -14.70 46.66 17.79
CA ALA A 42 -14.03 47.61 18.66
C ALA A 42 -14.54 47.36 20.10
N ILE A 43 -13.76 47.81 21.08
CA ILE A 43 -13.96 47.68 22.53
C ILE A 43 -15.08 48.61 23.03
N ALA A 44 -15.89 48.14 23.98
CA ALA A 44 -16.66 49.00 24.88
C ALA A 44 -16.58 48.46 26.33
N THR A 45 -16.17 49.33 27.24
CA THR A 45 -15.99 49.12 28.68
C THR A 45 -17.27 49.32 29.46
N ALA A 46 -17.55 48.46 30.45
CA ALA A 46 -18.37 48.80 31.61
C ALA A 46 -17.88 48.00 32.84
N ALA A 47 -17.66 48.71 33.95
CA ALA A 47 -17.24 48.19 35.24
C ALA A 47 -18.45 48.08 36.21
N PRO A 48 -18.24 47.78 37.50
CA PRO A 48 -18.27 46.46 38.11
C PRO A 48 -19.57 46.25 38.91
N ASN A 49 -20.00 45.01 39.12
CA ASN A 49 -21.04 44.74 40.13
C ASN A 49 -20.67 43.61 41.08
N VAL A 50 -20.95 43.90 42.34
CA VAL A 50 -20.46 43.30 43.58
C VAL A 50 -21.05 41.91 43.81
N SER A 51 -20.20 40.96 44.20
CA SER A 51 -20.59 39.62 44.62
C SER A 51 -21.24 39.62 46.01
N PRO A 52 -22.35 38.89 46.24
CA PRO A 52 -22.73 38.43 47.56
C PRO A 52 -22.11 37.06 47.88
N LYS A 53 -21.69 36.89 49.14
CA LYS A 53 -21.10 35.66 49.70
C LYS A 53 -22.12 34.51 49.79
N PRO A 54 -21.65 33.25 49.78
CA PRO A 54 -22.48 32.06 49.64
C PRO A 54 -23.13 31.63 50.97
N ASN A 55 -24.38 31.18 50.90
CA ASN A 55 -25.02 30.41 51.98
C ASN A 55 -24.54 28.96 51.92
N GLU A 56 -24.04 28.44 53.04
CA GLU A 56 -23.69 27.02 53.21
C GLU A 56 -24.96 26.16 53.11
N ALA A 57 -24.97 25.26 52.12
CA ALA A 57 -25.94 24.18 52.03
C ALA A 57 -25.43 22.95 52.81
N PRO A 58 -26.34 22.13 53.40
CA PRO A 58 -25.97 20.94 54.15
C PRO A 58 -25.22 19.91 53.27
N PRO A 59 -24.40 19.03 53.87
CA PRO A 59 -23.50 18.15 53.13
C PRO A 59 -24.27 17.22 52.20
N ALA A 60 -24.09 17.41 50.89
CA ALA A 60 -24.61 16.51 49.88
C ALA A 60 -23.87 15.16 49.99
N THR A 61 -24.63 14.08 50.05
CA THR A 61 -24.16 12.72 49.74
C THR A 61 -23.27 12.76 48.50
N PRO A 62 -22.13 12.04 48.47
CA PRO A 62 -21.23 12.06 47.33
C PRO A 62 -21.97 11.50 46.12
N VAL A 63 -22.45 12.42 45.27
CA VAL A 63 -22.81 12.12 43.89
C VAL A 63 -21.49 11.75 43.25
N VAL A 64 -21.35 10.49 42.83
CA VAL A 64 -20.31 10.12 41.88
C VAL A 64 -20.64 10.87 40.59
N ILE A 65 -20.08 12.07 40.46
CA ILE A 65 -20.18 12.86 39.24
C ILE A 65 -19.26 12.15 38.26
N THR A 66 -19.83 11.27 37.44
CA THR A 66 -19.15 10.80 36.24
C THR A 66 -18.81 12.05 35.42
N PRO A 67 -17.54 12.28 35.02
CA PRO A 67 -17.20 13.43 34.19
C PRO A 67 -18.10 13.43 32.96
N ALA A 68 -18.62 14.60 32.58
CA ALA A 68 -19.35 14.73 31.32
C ALA A 68 -18.45 14.25 30.17
N PRO A 69 -19.02 13.54 29.17
CA PRO A 69 -18.23 13.09 28.03
C PRO A 69 -17.56 14.29 27.36
N LEU A 70 -16.30 14.10 26.96
CA LEU A 70 -15.48 15.13 26.32
C LEU A 70 -16.14 15.71 25.06
N ILE A 71 -16.99 14.89 24.41
CA ILE A 71 -17.74 15.22 23.21
C ILE A 71 -19.23 14.99 23.47
N ALA A 72 -20.07 15.99 23.21
CA ALA A 72 -21.51 15.84 23.33
C ALA A 72 -22.06 14.88 22.24
N PRO A 73 -22.69 13.74 22.58
CA PRO A 73 -23.07 12.72 21.60
C PRO A 73 -24.01 13.21 20.48
N ALA A 74 -24.90 14.14 20.78
CA ALA A 74 -25.84 14.70 19.78
C ALA A 74 -25.12 15.53 18.71
N GLN A 75 -24.16 16.38 19.11
CA GLN A 75 -23.37 17.20 18.18
C GLN A 75 -22.43 16.32 17.35
N LEU A 76 -21.84 15.30 17.98
CA LEU A 76 -21.03 14.30 17.27
C LEU A 76 -21.85 13.56 16.20
N ALA A 77 -23.06 13.12 16.53
CA ALA A 77 -23.93 12.44 15.57
C ALA A 77 -24.28 13.33 14.39
N GLU A 78 -24.65 14.59 14.61
CA GLU A 78 -24.97 15.53 13.52
C GLU A 78 -23.76 15.77 12.60
N PHE A 79 -22.58 15.98 13.19
CA PHE A 79 -21.33 16.18 12.43
C PHE A 79 -20.99 14.94 11.59
N VAL A 80 -20.97 13.76 12.21
CA VAL A 80 -20.62 12.50 11.54
C VAL A 80 -21.64 12.18 10.44
N ASP A 81 -22.94 12.34 10.70
CA ASP A 81 -24.00 12.12 9.70
C ASP A 81 -23.79 13.02 8.46
N GLY A 82 -23.45 14.29 8.67
CA GLY A 82 -23.19 15.24 7.59
C GLY A 82 -21.97 14.83 6.74
N VAL A 83 -20.85 14.53 7.39
CA VAL A 83 -19.61 14.12 6.71
C VAL A 83 -19.81 12.82 5.95
N VAL A 84 -20.38 11.79 6.59
CA VAL A 84 -20.62 10.48 5.96
C VAL A 84 -21.51 10.63 4.72
N ARG A 85 -22.61 11.38 4.80
CA ARG A 85 -23.50 11.59 3.63
C ARG A 85 -22.79 12.31 2.49
N ALA A 86 -21.96 13.31 2.79
CA ALA A 86 -21.20 14.04 1.80
C ALA A 86 -20.23 13.11 1.04
N TYR A 87 -19.46 12.30 1.77
CA TYR A 87 -18.52 11.34 1.19
C TYR A 87 -19.21 10.19 0.45
N MET A 88 -20.28 9.61 1.00
CA MET A 88 -21.06 8.59 0.30
C MET A 88 -21.61 9.08 -1.04
N THR A 89 -22.00 10.35 -1.12
CA THR A 89 -22.48 10.98 -2.35
C THR A 89 -21.33 11.27 -3.32
N LYS A 90 -20.26 11.92 -2.83
CA LYS A 90 -19.10 12.35 -3.62
C LYS A 90 -18.35 11.15 -4.23
N ASP A 91 -17.99 10.19 -3.39
CA ASP A 91 -17.12 9.08 -3.75
C ASP A 91 -17.92 7.84 -4.16
N GLY A 92 -19.24 7.86 -3.91
CA GLY A 92 -20.11 6.79 -4.30
C GLY A 92 -19.87 5.53 -3.49
N ILE A 93 -20.18 5.59 -2.20
CA ILE A 93 -19.96 4.49 -1.23
C ILE A 93 -21.32 3.86 -0.89
N ALA A 94 -21.40 2.53 -0.97
CA ALA A 94 -22.65 1.79 -0.77
C ALA A 94 -23.05 1.72 0.71
N GLY A 95 -22.10 1.40 1.59
CA GLY A 95 -22.33 1.22 3.01
C GLY A 95 -21.11 1.57 3.86
N VAL A 96 -21.40 2.08 5.06
CA VAL A 96 -20.41 2.56 6.03
C VAL A 96 -20.83 2.15 7.44
N THR A 97 -19.87 1.78 8.27
CA THR A 97 -20.06 1.67 9.72
C THR A 97 -19.04 2.54 10.47
N VAL A 98 -19.47 3.16 11.57
CA VAL A 98 -18.66 4.07 12.39
C VAL A 98 -18.89 3.77 13.86
N ALA A 99 -17.80 3.71 14.62
CA ALA A 99 -17.79 3.74 16.08
C ALA A 99 -16.93 4.90 16.58
N VAL A 100 -17.45 5.66 17.54
CA VAL A 100 -16.68 6.64 18.32
C VAL A 100 -16.92 6.33 19.79
N VAL A 101 -15.84 6.23 20.56
CA VAL A 101 -15.88 5.84 21.97
C VAL A 101 -15.03 6.75 22.82
N ASP A 102 -15.39 6.88 24.09
CA ASP A 102 -14.46 7.32 25.14
C ASP A 102 -14.10 6.14 26.06
N ARG A 103 -13.35 6.39 27.13
CA ARG A 103 -12.97 5.36 28.11
C ARG A 103 -14.16 4.60 28.69
N ASN A 104 -15.31 5.27 28.87
CA ASN A 104 -16.41 4.80 29.70
C ASN A 104 -17.60 4.30 28.88
N SER A 105 -17.75 4.76 27.64
CA SER A 105 -18.98 4.60 26.88
C SER A 105 -18.78 4.71 25.37
N ASP A 106 -19.78 4.21 24.65
CA ASP A 106 -19.85 4.33 23.21
C ASP A 106 -20.56 5.65 22.90
N LEU A 107 -19.82 6.64 22.40
CA LEU A 107 -20.34 7.98 22.09
C LEU A 107 -21.20 7.96 20.82
N LEU A 108 -20.84 7.11 19.85
CA LEU A 108 -21.56 6.92 18.60
C LEU A 108 -21.35 5.51 18.06
N LEU A 109 -22.44 4.83 17.71
CA LEU A 109 -22.46 3.64 16.88
C LEU A 109 -23.46 3.86 15.74
N ARG A 110 -22.98 3.84 14.49
CA ARG A 110 -23.80 4.13 13.32
C ARG A 110 -23.48 3.22 12.14
N GLY A 111 -24.52 2.86 11.42
CA GLY A 111 -24.47 2.23 10.11
C GLY A 111 -25.20 3.09 9.10
N TYR A 112 -24.66 3.17 7.89
CA TYR A 112 -25.20 3.98 6.80
C TYR A 112 -25.24 3.13 5.54
N GLY A 113 -26.28 3.33 4.73
CA GLY A 113 -26.43 2.66 3.44
C GLY A 113 -26.62 1.15 3.56
N THR A 114 -26.15 0.42 2.56
CA THR A 114 -26.46 -1.00 2.38
C THR A 114 -25.26 -1.92 2.67
N ALA A 115 -25.55 -3.03 3.34
CA ALA A 115 -24.62 -4.14 3.54
C ALA A 115 -24.71 -5.17 2.41
N ALA A 116 -25.89 -5.35 1.80
CA ALA A 116 -26.11 -6.31 0.71
C ALA A 116 -27.34 -5.91 -0.12
N PHE A 117 -27.32 -6.18 -1.42
CA PHE A 117 -28.48 -5.99 -2.31
C PHE A 117 -29.36 -7.24 -2.43
N ASP A 118 -28.84 -8.44 -2.16
CA ASP A 118 -29.59 -9.70 -2.26
C ASP A 118 -29.16 -10.70 -1.16
N PRO A 119 -30.03 -10.97 -0.16
CA PRO A 119 -31.24 -10.19 0.13
C PRO A 119 -30.88 -8.75 0.54
N PRO A 120 -31.76 -7.75 0.29
CA PRO A 120 -31.52 -6.37 0.72
C PRO A 120 -31.32 -6.28 2.23
N ARG A 121 -30.23 -5.65 2.65
CA ARG A 121 -29.93 -5.41 4.07
C ARG A 121 -29.19 -4.10 4.24
N ASP A 122 -29.64 -3.30 5.20
CA ASP A 122 -28.95 -2.06 5.60
C ASP A 122 -27.76 -2.38 6.50
N VAL A 123 -26.83 -1.44 6.60
CA VAL A 123 -25.71 -1.58 7.53
C VAL A 123 -26.22 -1.41 8.97
N ASP A 124 -26.13 -2.48 9.76
CA ASP A 124 -26.33 -2.44 11.21
C ASP A 124 -24.97 -2.40 11.92
N PRO A 125 -24.66 -1.36 12.71
CA PRO A 125 -23.38 -1.26 13.40
C PRO A 125 -23.13 -2.35 14.46
N ALA A 126 -24.18 -3.04 14.93
CA ALA A 126 -24.07 -4.09 15.93
C ALA A 126 -23.83 -5.48 15.34
N SER A 127 -24.33 -5.73 14.12
CA SER A 127 -24.37 -7.08 13.54
C SER A 127 -23.74 -7.21 12.16
N THR A 128 -23.62 -6.14 11.37
CA THR A 128 -23.02 -6.25 10.02
C THR A 128 -21.50 -6.33 10.10
N LEU A 129 -20.93 -7.48 9.69
CA LEU A 129 -19.49 -7.67 9.64
C LEU A 129 -18.88 -6.95 8.44
N PHE A 130 -17.88 -6.11 8.71
CA PHE A 130 -16.98 -5.54 7.70
C PHE A 130 -15.64 -6.24 7.80
N ARG A 131 -14.99 -6.46 6.65
CA ARG A 131 -13.61 -6.97 6.60
C ARG A 131 -12.67 -5.84 7.00
N ILE A 132 -12.05 -5.93 8.18
CA ILE A 132 -11.23 -4.84 8.74
C ILE A 132 -9.79 -4.82 8.20
N GLY A 133 -9.47 -5.74 7.29
CA GLY A 133 -8.18 -5.84 6.62
C GLY A 133 -7.03 -5.82 7.63
N SER A 134 -6.00 -5.00 7.37
CA SER A 134 -4.79 -4.93 8.19
C SER A 134 -4.97 -4.49 9.65
N ILE A 135 -6.14 -3.98 10.09
CA ILE A 135 -6.42 -3.83 11.53
C ILE A 135 -6.30 -5.19 12.24
N SER A 136 -6.55 -6.29 11.54
CA SER A 136 -6.29 -7.67 12.01
C SER A 136 -4.92 -7.86 12.68
N LYS A 137 -3.90 -7.14 12.21
CA LYS A 137 -2.54 -7.25 12.73
C LYS A 137 -2.42 -6.81 14.18
N THR A 138 -3.24 -5.87 14.63
CA THR A 138 -3.22 -5.38 16.01
C THR A 138 -3.60 -6.47 17.00
N PHE A 139 -4.46 -7.42 16.60
CA PHE A 139 -4.78 -8.61 17.39
C PHE A 139 -3.60 -9.57 17.43
N THR A 140 -2.90 -9.76 16.31
CA THR A 140 -1.67 -10.59 16.24
C THR A 140 -0.55 -10.01 17.12
N TYR A 141 -0.37 -8.69 17.13
CA TYR A 141 0.60 -8.03 17.99
C TYR A 141 0.26 -8.21 19.47
N ILE A 142 -1.01 -8.01 19.86
CA ILE A 142 -1.46 -8.27 21.25
C ILE A 142 -1.27 -9.74 21.63
N ALA A 143 -1.63 -10.69 20.76
CA ALA A 143 -1.41 -12.12 21.01
C ALA A 143 0.08 -12.45 21.20
N THR A 144 0.95 -11.83 20.41
CA THR A 144 2.41 -11.96 20.57
C THR A 144 2.86 -11.38 21.92
N MET A 145 2.38 -10.18 22.28
CA MET A 145 2.71 -9.55 23.56
C MET A 145 2.18 -10.34 24.77
N GLN A 146 1.03 -11.02 24.65
CA GLN A 146 0.54 -11.95 25.69
C GLN A 146 1.52 -13.11 25.91
N LEU A 147 2.10 -13.68 24.85
CA LEU A 147 3.09 -14.76 24.97
C LEU A 147 4.45 -14.26 25.49
N ILE A 148 4.82 -13.00 25.20
CA ILE A 148 5.99 -12.34 25.80
C ILE A 148 5.76 -12.15 27.31
N GLU A 149 4.59 -11.66 27.70
CA GLU A 149 4.21 -11.48 29.11
C GLU A 149 4.24 -12.80 29.89
N GLN A 150 3.79 -13.90 29.27
CA GLN A 150 3.88 -15.25 29.84
C GLN A 150 5.32 -15.82 29.89
N GLY A 151 6.32 -15.09 29.42
CA GLY A 151 7.72 -15.53 29.36
C GLY A 151 8.00 -16.61 28.31
N LYS A 152 7.07 -16.85 27.38
CA LYS A 152 7.21 -17.86 26.31
C LYS A 152 7.95 -17.34 25.10
N LEU A 153 7.94 -16.02 24.90
CA LEU A 153 8.65 -15.32 23.83
C LEU A 153 9.57 -14.25 24.41
N GLN A 154 10.62 -13.90 23.67
CA GLN A 154 11.54 -12.82 24.01
C GLN A 154 11.78 -11.96 22.77
N LEU A 155 11.69 -10.64 22.94
CA LEU A 155 11.81 -9.66 21.85
C LEU A 155 13.14 -9.80 21.08
N ASP A 156 14.25 -9.97 21.81
CA ASP A 156 15.60 -10.07 21.25
C ASP A 156 16.03 -11.46 20.78
N ALA A 157 15.17 -12.47 20.96
CA ALA A 157 15.50 -13.84 20.56
C ALA A 157 15.31 -14.04 19.03
N PRO A 158 16.17 -14.83 18.38
CA PRO A 158 15.98 -15.24 16.99
C PRO A 158 14.64 -15.96 16.78
N ILE A 159 13.92 -15.60 15.72
CA ILE A 159 12.59 -16.18 15.44
C ILE A 159 12.63 -17.67 15.10
N ASN A 160 13.76 -18.15 14.57
CA ASN A 160 13.97 -19.57 14.27
C ASN A 160 13.92 -20.46 15.53
N ASN A 161 14.01 -19.89 16.73
CA ASN A 161 13.82 -20.63 17.99
C ASN A 161 12.36 -21.03 18.21
N TYR A 162 11.41 -20.33 17.59
CA TYR A 162 9.97 -20.49 17.79
C TYR A 162 9.25 -21.08 16.58
N LEU A 163 9.93 -21.15 15.43
CA LEU A 163 9.35 -21.64 14.18
C LEU A 163 9.59 -23.14 14.00
N PRO A 164 8.62 -23.88 13.43
CA PRO A 164 8.84 -25.27 13.02
C PRO A 164 9.86 -25.33 11.86
N GLU A 165 10.50 -26.47 11.67
CA GLU A 165 11.59 -26.66 10.71
C GLU A 165 11.24 -26.18 9.29
N LYS A 166 10.01 -26.46 8.83
CA LYS A 166 9.51 -26.04 7.51
C LYS A 166 9.51 -24.51 7.31
N LEU A 167 9.36 -23.74 8.39
CA LEU A 167 9.25 -22.28 8.36
C LEU A 167 10.55 -21.56 8.73
N LYS A 168 11.57 -22.28 9.23
CA LYS A 168 12.86 -21.66 9.56
C LYS A 168 13.46 -20.96 8.34
N LEU A 169 14.01 -19.79 8.59
CA LEU A 169 14.63 -18.95 7.58
C LEU A 169 16.14 -19.18 7.57
N ILE A 170 16.71 -19.14 6.37
CA ILE A 170 18.16 -19.16 6.19
C ILE A 170 18.62 -17.70 6.19
N ASP A 171 19.70 -17.43 6.92
CA ASP A 171 20.18 -16.06 7.10
C ASP A 171 20.87 -15.49 5.85
N ASP A 172 21.47 -16.34 5.01
CA ASP A 172 22.08 -16.03 3.70
C ASP A 172 22.98 -14.78 3.69
N GLY A 173 23.82 -14.64 4.71
CA GLY A 173 24.75 -13.53 4.88
C GLY A 173 24.21 -12.33 5.67
N HIS A 174 22.91 -12.29 5.94
CA HIS A 174 22.31 -11.30 6.83
C HIS A 174 22.37 -11.71 8.30
N MET A 175 22.16 -10.78 9.22
CA MET A 175 22.01 -11.13 10.65
C MET A 175 20.72 -11.93 10.92
N PRO A 176 20.66 -12.77 11.98
CA PRO A 176 19.44 -13.46 12.36
C PRO A 176 18.29 -12.49 12.65
N ILE A 177 17.09 -12.82 12.15
CA ILE A 177 15.87 -12.05 12.43
C ILE A 177 15.44 -12.31 13.88
N LYS A 178 15.29 -11.24 14.66
CA LYS A 178 14.76 -11.25 16.02
C LYS A 178 13.26 -11.05 16.02
N LEU A 179 12.59 -11.43 17.10
CA LEU A 179 11.13 -11.29 17.22
C LEU A 179 10.68 -9.82 17.07
N TRP A 180 11.41 -8.88 17.67
CA TRP A 180 11.07 -7.46 17.56
C TRP A 180 11.16 -6.92 16.14
N HIS A 181 12.03 -7.46 15.27
CA HIS A 181 12.12 -7.07 13.86
C HIS A 181 10.82 -7.35 13.09
N LEU A 182 10.10 -8.41 13.47
CA LEU A 182 8.79 -8.71 12.88
C LEU A 182 7.73 -7.71 13.34
N LEU A 183 7.76 -7.34 14.62
CA LEU A 183 6.84 -6.35 15.22
C LEU A 183 7.10 -4.93 14.69
N SER A 184 8.34 -4.58 14.38
CA SER A 184 8.72 -3.27 13.85
C SER A 184 8.74 -3.18 12.32
N HIS A 185 8.40 -4.25 11.60
CA HIS A 185 8.52 -4.31 10.13
C HIS A 185 9.94 -4.02 9.61
N THR A 186 10.98 -4.39 10.36
CA THR A 186 12.38 -4.14 10.02
C THR A 186 13.14 -5.41 9.65
N ALA A 187 12.45 -6.50 9.30
CA ALA A 187 13.09 -7.79 9.00
C ALA A 187 13.80 -7.87 7.62
N GLY A 188 13.57 -6.89 6.73
CA GLY A 188 14.27 -6.79 5.44
C GLY A 188 13.72 -7.68 4.32
N PHE A 189 12.50 -8.19 4.42
CA PHE A 189 11.85 -8.92 3.33
C PHE A 189 11.50 -8.01 2.13
N GLU A 190 11.48 -8.57 0.93
CA GLU A 190 10.71 -8.02 -0.18
C GLU A 190 9.20 -8.28 0.00
N ASP A 191 8.34 -7.64 -0.81
CA ASP A 191 6.89 -7.87 -0.80
C ASP A 191 6.43 -8.61 -2.06
N SER A 192 5.34 -9.36 -1.93
CA SER A 192 4.71 -10.15 -3.01
C SER A 192 3.24 -10.36 -2.67
N ALA A 193 2.36 -10.22 -3.65
CA ALA A 193 0.93 -10.43 -3.43
C ALA A 193 0.18 -11.04 -4.62
N LEU A 194 0.72 -10.95 -5.83
CA LEU A 194 -0.06 -11.21 -7.04
C LEU A 194 -0.34 -12.71 -7.21
N GLY A 195 -1.61 -13.06 -7.31
CA GLY A 195 -2.09 -14.43 -7.57
C GLY A 195 -2.08 -15.37 -6.37
N HIS A 196 -1.61 -14.91 -5.20
CA HIS A 196 -1.51 -15.77 -4.02
C HIS A 196 -2.13 -15.21 -2.74
N LEU A 197 -2.07 -13.89 -2.51
CA LEU A 197 -2.57 -13.30 -1.26
C LEU A 197 -4.10 -13.38 -1.15
N PHE A 198 -4.80 -13.14 -2.26
CA PHE A 198 -6.26 -13.21 -2.35
C PHE A 198 -6.69 -14.41 -3.21
N LYS A 199 -7.74 -15.11 -2.79
CA LYS A 199 -8.39 -16.18 -3.58
C LYS A 199 -9.86 -15.86 -3.81
N LYS A 200 -10.38 -16.26 -4.99
CA LYS A 200 -11.83 -16.21 -5.30
C LYS A 200 -12.59 -17.44 -4.83
N SER A 201 -11.87 -18.51 -4.52
CA SER A 201 -12.41 -19.83 -4.19
C SER A 201 -11.81 -20.31 -2.88
N SER A 202 -12.67 -20.76 -1.98
CA SER A 202 -12.27 -21.31 -0.69
C SER A 202 -11.46 -22.60 -0.81
N LYS A 203 -11.52 -23.29 -1.96
CA LYS A 203 -10.75 -24.52 -2.23
C LYS A 203 -9.26 -24.25 -2.50
N ASP A 204 -8.91 -23.02 -2.86
CA ASP A 204 -7.53 -22.64 -3.23
C ASP A 204 -6.78 -21.99 -2.05
N VAL A 205 -7.40 -21.96 -0.87
CA VAL A 205 -6.85 -21.36 0.35
C VAL A 205 -5.91 -22.35 1.04
N LEU A 206 -4.62 -22.03 1.06
CA LEU A 206 -3.61 -22.81 1.77
C LEU A 206 -3.75 -22.67 3.29
N SER A 207 -3.17 -23.60 4.05
CA SER A 207 -2.89 -23.38 5.48
C SER A 207 -1.86 -22.25 5.66
N LEU A 208 -1.79 -21.66 6.85
CA LEU A 208 -0.82 -20.60 7.15
C LEU A 208 0.63 -21.08 6.91
N ASP A 209 0.98 -22.25 7.44
CA ASP A 209 2.33 -22.82 7.27
C ASP A 209 2.65 -23.17 5.81
N ASP A 210 1.68 -23.69 5.06
CA ASP A 210 1.87 -23.97 3.63
C ASP A 210 2.04 -22.67 2.82
N TYR A 211 1.27 -21.63 3.14
CA TYR A 211 1.40 -20.33 2.51
C TYR A 211 2.77 -19.71 2.77
N LEU A 212 3.20 -19.66 4.04
CA LEU A 212 4.46 -19.07 4.44
C LEU A 212 5.68 -19.82 3.89
N ALA A 213 5.57 -21.14 3.74
CA ALA A 213 6.62 -21.95 3.13
C ALA A 213 6.67 -21.78 1.59
N ARG A 214 5.50 -21.75 0.92
CA ARG A 214 5.41 -21.69 -0.54
C ARG A 214 5.74 -20.31 -1.10
N TYR A 215 5.31 -19.25 -0.44
CA TYR A 215 5.45 -17.86 -0.88
C TYR A 215 6.42 -17.09 0.03
N ARG A 216 7.57 -17.70 0.33
CA ARG A 216 8.63 -17.07 1.14
C ARG A 216 9.33 -15.98 0.33
N PRO A 217 9.22 -14.69 0.70
CA PRO A 217 9.94 -13.61 0.03
C PRO A 217 11.44 -13.71 0.31
N GLN A 218 12.25 -13.20 -0.62
CA GLN A 218 13.68 -13.04 -0.38
C GLN A 218 13.94 -11.97 0.69
N ARG A 219 15.06 -12.12 1.40
CA ARG A 219 15.63 -11.04 2.19
C ARG A 219 16.47 -10.19 1.26
N VAL A 220 16.19 -8.90 1.22
CA VAL A 220 16.85 -7.98 0.26
C VAL A 220 17.54 -6.81 0.96
N ARG A 221 17.41 -6.71 2.29
CA ARG A 221 18.11 -5.74 3.13
C ARG A 221 18.46 -6.38 4.48
N GLU A 222 19.49 -5.84 5.13
CA GLU A 222 19.75 -6.16 6.54
C GLU A 222 18.57 -5.73 7.41
N PRO A 223 18.26 -6.51 8.47
CA PRO A 223 17.36 -6.04 9.49
C PRO A 223 17.75 -4.66 10.03
N GLU A 224 16.75 -3.90 10.49
CA GLU A 224 16.93 -2.57 11.09
C GLU A 224 17.39 -1.45 10.15
N THR A 225 17.67 -1.75 8.87
CA THR A 225 18.04 -0.75 7.87
C THR A 225 16.93 0.30 7.71
N HIS A 226 15.71 -0.18 7.42
CA HIS A 226 14.48 0.61 7.34
C HIS A 226 13.31 -0.25 7.82
N ALA A 227 12.28 0.41 8.36
CA ALA A 227 10.97 -0.19 8.49
C ALA A 227 10.25 -0.15 7.13
N VAL A 228 9.94 -1.34 6.62
CA VAL A 228 9.20 -1.55 5.38
C VAL A 228 8.08 -2.53 5.67
N TYR A 229 6.84 -2.03 5.66
CA TYR A 229 5.65 -2.80 6.01
C TYR A 229 5.58 -4.17 5.32
N SER A 230 5.42 -5.23 6.12
CA SER A 230 5.45 -6.62 5.65
C SER A 230 4.28 -7.44 6.19
N ASN A 231 3.45 -7.94 5.27
CA ASN A 231 2.43 -8.93 5.62
C ASN A 231 3.06 -10.27 6.00
N TYR A 232 4.20 -10.62 5.40
CA TYR A 232 4.91 -11.87 5.69
C TYR A 232 5.43 -11.89 7.13
N SER A 233 5.98 -10.78 7.63
CA SER A 233 6.41 -10.66 9.03
C SER A 233 5.27 -10.96 10.00
N VAL A 234 4.07 -10.45 9.73
CA VAL A 234 2.90 -10.70 10.61
C VAL A 234 2.35 -12.11 10.45
N GLY A 235 2.44 -12.70 9.25
CA GLY A 235 2.17 -14.12 9.05
C GLY A 235 3.07 -15.01 9.90
N LEU A 236 4.38 -14.72 9.93
CA LEU A 236 5.33 -15.42 10.81
C LEU A 236 4.98 -15.23 12.29
N LEU A 237 4.58 -14.03 12.73
CA LEU A 237 4.11 -13.80 14.10
C LEU A 237 2.91 -14.68 14.44
N GLY A 238 1.92 -14.77 13.54
CA GLY A 238 0.77 -15.65 13.75
C GLY A 238 1.13 -17.13 13.80
N ALA A 239 2.09 -17.58 12.97
CA ALA A 239 2.61 -18.94 13.04
C ALA A 239 3.34 -19.18 14.38
N ILE A 240 4.17 -18.25 14.83
CA ILE A 240 4.83 -18.31 16.15
C ILE A 240 3.81 -18.42 17.27
N VAL A 241 2.76 -17.57 17.26
CA VAL A 241 1.66 -17.65 18.22
C VAL A 241 1.04 -19.04 18.24
N ALA A 242 0.75 -19.60 17.07
CA ALA A 242 0.12 -20.92 16.98
C ALA A 242 1.02 -22.05 17.50
N HIS A 243 2.30 -22.07 17.08
CA HIS A 243 3.25 -23.12 17.46
C HIS A 243 3.67 -23.04 18.93
N VAL A 244 3.85 -21.84 19.49
CA VAL A 244 4.27 -21.65 20.88
C VAL A 244 3.11 -21.83 21.86
N SER A 245 1.88 -21.47 21.48
CA SER A 245 0.70 -21.70 22.32
C SER A 245 0.17 -23.14 22.23
N GLY A 246 0.39 -23.83 21.10
CA GLY A 246 -0.22 -25.11 20.78
C GLY A 246 -1.68 -25.00 20.31
N GLU A 247 -2.18 -23.79 20.05
CA GLU A 247 -3.54 -23.52 19.58
C GLU A 247 -3.50 -22.97 18.14
N PRO A 248 -4.43 -23.32 17.25
CA PRO A 248 -4.57 -22.61 15.98
C PRO A 248 -4.72 -21.10 16.20
N PHE A 249 -4.13 -20.28 15.33
CA PHE A 249 -4.08 -18.82 15.52
C PHE A 249 -5.47 -18.21 15.75
N GLU A 250 -6.46 -18.59 14.93
CA GLU A 250 -7.84 -18.10 15.05
C GLU A 250 -8.45 -18.45 16.42
N VAL A 251 -8.18 -19.66 16.91
CA VAL A 251 -8.65 -20.13 18.22
C VAL A 251 -7.99 -19.35 19.35
N TYR A 252 -6.68 -19.06 19.23
CA TYR A 252 -5.96 -18.28 20.22
C TYR A 252 -6.56 -16.87 20.34
N VAL A 253 -6.74 -16.17 19.22
CA VAL A 253 -7.33 -14.82 19.21
C VAL A 253 -8.76 -14.85 19.76
N GLU A 254 -9.57 -15.82 19.34
CA GLU A 254 -10.93 -16.00 19.85
C GLU A 254 -10.95 -16.15 21.38
N ARG A 255 -10.14 -17.06 21.92
CA ARG A 255 -10.18 -17.43 23.34
C ARG A 255 -9.51 -16.41 24.26
N HIS A 256 -8.42 -15.78 23.84
CA HIS A 256 -7.59 -14.92 24.70
C HIS A 256 -7.83 -13.43 24.49
N ILE A 257 -8.55 -13.03 23.43
CA ILE A 257 -8.84 -11.64 23.12
C ILE A 257 -10.34 -11.41 22.92
N LEU A 258 -10.97 -12.08 21.95
CA LEU A 258 -12.34 -11.76 21.54
C LEU A 258 -13.38 -12.15 22.60
N VAL A 259 -13.35 -13.39 23.10
CA VAL A 259 -14.28 -13.88 24.11
C VAL A 259 -14.19 -13.11 25.42
N PRO A 260 -12.99 -12.86 26.00
CA PRO A 260 -12.87 -12.06 27.22
C PRO A 260 -13.35 -10.61 27.02
N LEU A 261 -13.19 -10.05 25.82
CA LEU A 261 -13.73 -8.74 25.47
C LEU A 261 -15.21 -8.78 25.11
N GLY A 262 -15.86 -9.93 24.99
CA GLY A 262 -17.26 -10.03 24.57
C GLY A 262 -17.51 -9.60 23.13
N MET A 263 -16.49 -9.70 22.26
CA MET A 263 -16.57 -9.37 20.83
C MET A 263 -17.16 -10.55 20.04
N GLN A 264 -18.48 -10.74 20.13
CA GLN A 264 -19.19 -11.91 19.61
C GLN A 264 -19.39 -11.91 18.09
N HIS A 265 -19.24 -10.75 17.45
CA HIS A 265 -19.39 -10.55 16.01
C HIS A 265 -18.06 -10.22 15.33
N THR A 266 -16.97 -10.69 15.93
CA THR A 266 -15.61 -10.57 15.40
C THR A 266 -15.05 -11.96 15.16
N THR A 267 -14.41 -12.17 14.01
CA THR A 267 -13.79 -13.45 13.70
C THR A 267 -12.66 -13.31 12.70
N PHE A 268 -11.70 -14.25 12.78
CA PHE A 268 -10.59 -14.43 11.84
C PHE A 268 -10.82 -15.64 10.92
N ARG A 269 -11.99 -16.28 11.04
CA ARG A 269 -12.44 -17.39 10.21
C ARG A 269 -13.21 -16.87 9.00
N GLU A 270 -13.09 -17.56 7.88
CA GLU A 270 -13.78 -17.24 6.63
C GLU A 270 -14.75 -18.38 6.24
N PRO A 271 -15.69 -18.18 5.29
CA PRO A 271 -16.61 -19.21 4.78
C PRO A 271 -15.90 -20.29 3.94
N LEU A 272 -15.01 -21.03 4.59
CA LEU A 272 -14.25 -22.16 4.02
C LEU A 272 -15.09 -23.45 4.03
N PRO A 273 -14.65 -24.56 3.40
CA PRO A 273 -15.32 -25.85 3.56
C PRO A 273 -15.35 -26.28 5.03
N ALA A 274 -16.42 -26.95 5.47
CA ALA A 274 -16.59 -27.37 6.88
C ALA A 274 -15.49 -28.32 7.40
N SER A 275 -14.71 -28.94 6.51
CA SER A 275 -13.53 -29.75 6.86
C SER A 275 -12.31 -28.92 7.23
N ASP A 276 -12.29 -27.63 6.91
CA ASP A 276 -11.21 -26.72 7.29
C ASP A 276 -11.45 -26.22 8.72
N ALA A 277 -10.44 -26.37 9.58
CA ALA A 277 -10.51 -25.94 10.97
C ALA A 277 -10.69 -24.42 11.13
N ARG A 278 -10.54 -23.63 10.08
CA ARG A 278 -10.76 -22.18 10.02
C ARG A 278 -12.13 -21.81 9.43
N HIS A 279 -13.02 -22.77 9.25
CA HIS A 279 -14.40 -22.52 8.84
C HIS A 279 -15.13 -21.66 9.88
N VAL A 280 -15.84 -20.63 9.41
CA VAL A 280 -16.67 -19.77 10.26
C VAL A 280 -18.04 -20.39 10.56
N ASP A 281 -18.60 -20.08 11.72
CA ASP A 281 -19.98 -20.41 12.07
C ASP A 281 -21.02 -19.83 11.09
N ALA A 282 -22.11 -20.57 10.87
CA ALA A 282 -23.15 -20.22 9.91
C ALA A 282 -23.92 -18.93 10.24
N ALA A 283 -24.03 -18.56 11.52
CA ALA A 283 -24.67 -17.31 11.93
C ALA A 283 -23.81 -16.11 11.51
N LEU A 284 -22.51 -16.15 11.80
CA LEU A 284 -21.58 -15.11 11.37
C LEU A 284 -21.46 -15.06 9.84
N ALA A 285 -21.44 -16.20 9.15
CA ALA A 285 -21.33 -16.28 7.69
C ALA A 285 -22.38 -15.42 6.95
N LYS A 286 -23.59 -15.28 7.51
CA LYS A 286 -24.70 -14.49 6.93
C LYS A 286 -24.64 -13.00 7.27
N ALA A 287 -23.83 -12.64 8.26
CA ALA A 287 -23.77 -11.28 8.81
C ALA A 287 -22.79 -10.37 8.04
N TRP A 288 -21.86 -10.94 7.26
CA TRP A 288 -20.94 -10.18 6.39
C TRP A 288 -21.66 -9.23 5.46
N SER A 289 -21.21 -7.98 5.43
CA SER A 289 -21.45 -7.11 4.29
C SER A 289 -20.86 -7.74 3.03
N SER A 290 -21.55 -7.55 1.90
CA SER A 290 -20.94 -7.70 0.59
C SER A 290 -19.92 -6.60 0.35
N GLY A 291 -18.90 -6.89 -0.47
CA GLY A 291 -18.01 -5.88 -1.03
C GLY A 291 -18.59 -5.32 -2.33
N PHE A 292 -18.39 -4.04 -2.57
CA PHE A 292 -18.90 -3.36 -3.77
C PHE A 292 -17.77 -2.71 -4.57
N HIS A 293 -17.88 -2.83 -5.90
CA HIS A 293 -17.11 -2.04 -6.86
C HIS A 293 -17.99 -0.88 -7.36
N ARG A 294 -17.47 0.34 -7.32
CA ARG A 294 -18.12 1.51 -7.90
C ARG A 294 -18.01 1.47 -9.43
N ALA A 295 -19.14 1.22 -10.10
CA ALA A 295 -19.23 1.16 -11.56
C ALA A 295 -19.94 2.40 -12.15
N ALA A 296 -19.82 2.61 -13.47
CA ALA A 296 -20.51 3.71 -14.16
C ALA A 296 -22.04 3.59 -14.00
N GLY A 297 -22.61 4.41 -13.12
CA GLY A 297 -24.05 4.49 -12.86
C GLY A 297 -24.57 3.67 -11.67
N GLY A 298 -23.71 3.02 -10.87
CA GLY A 298 -24.16 2.26 -9.70
C GLY A 298 -23.08 1.43 -9.02
N PHE A 299 -23.51 0.36 -8.36
CA PHE A 299 -22.66 -0.55 -7.59
C PHE A 299 -22.72 -1.96 -8.17
N LYS A 300 -21.58 -2.63 -8.23
CA LYS A 300 -21.50 -4.05 -8.54
C LYS A 300 -21.10 -4.81 -7.28
N THR A 301 -21.92 -5.78 -6.87
CA THR A 301 -21.55 -6.73 -5.80
C THR A 301 -20.40 -7.61 -6.26
N GLU A 302 -19.36 -7.71 -5.46
CA GLU A 302 -18.20 -8.56 -5.74
C GLU A 302 -18.19 -9.82 -4.87
N PRO A 303 -17.63 -10.93 -5.37
CA PRO A 303 -17.50 -12.16 -4.59
C PRO A 303 -16.67 -11.98 -3.32
N PHE A 304 -16.87 -12.88 -2.35
CA PHE A 304 -16.05 -12.91 -1.15
C PHE A 304 -14.57 -13.15 -1.46
N GLU A 305 -13.71 -12.33 -0.86
CA GLU A 305 -12.26 -12.36 -1.07
C GLU A 305 -11.61 -13.18 0.04
N TYR A 306 -11.04 -14.34 -0.26
CA TYR A 306 -10.42 -15.15 0.79
C TYR A 306 -8.98 -14.72 1.04
N ILE A 307 -8.65 -14.46 2.31
CA ILE A 307 -7.30 -14.11 2.81
C ILE A 307 -6.88 -15.04 3.97
N SER A 308 -7.69 -16.05 4.35
CA SER A 308 -7.38 -16.95 5.48
C SER A 308 -6.05 -17.70 5.39
N ALA A 309 -5.40 -17.77 4.21
CA ALA A 309 -4.03 -18.27 4.09
C ALA A 309 -3.00 -17.41 4.83
N LEU A 310 -3.32 -16.13 5.04
CA LEU A 310 -2.55 -15.16 5.82
C LEU A 310 -3.45 -14.47 6.86
N SER A 311 -4.30 -15.26 7.52
CA SER A 311 -5.27 -14.79 8.52
C SER A 311 -4.73 -13.77 9.53
N PRO A 312 -3.54 -13.98 10.15
CA PRO A 312 -2.96 -13.03 11.11
C PRO A 312 -2.71 -11.62 10.56
N ALA A 313 -2.60 -11.47 9.24
CA ALA A 313 -2.29 -10.20 8.62
C ALA A 313 -3.52 -9.44 8.12
N GLY A 314 -4.68 -10.08 7.90
CA GLY A 314 -5.76 -9.38 7.21
C GLY A 314 -7.13 -10.04 7.06
N ALA A 315 -7.36 -11.23 7.63
CA ALA A 315 -8.66 -11.93 7.46
C ALA A 315 -9.73 -11.54 8.50
N GLY A 316 -9.37 -10.73 9.50
CA GLY A 316 -10.31 -10.28 10.52
C GLY A 316 -11.52 -9.57 9.92
N SER A 317 -12.68 -9.87 10.47
CA SER A 317 -13.93 -9.17 10.21
C SER A 317 -14.62 -8.85 11.53
N SER A 318 -15.21 -7.67 11.64
CA SER A 318 -15.79 -7.16 12.89
C SER A 318 -16.95 -6.21 12.62
N THR A 319 -17.64 -5.81 13.68
CA THR A 319 -18.71 -4.80 13.68
C THR A 319 -18.21 -3.53 14.35
N ALA A 320 -18.91 -2.41 14.15
CA ALA A 320 -18.59 -1.18 14.89
C ALA A 320 -18.75 -1.37 16.40
N ALA A 321 -19.76 -2.11 16.85
CA ALA A 321 -19.97 -2.40 18.28
C ALA A 321 -18.83 -3.22 18.90
N ASP A 322 -18.32 -4.23 18.20
CA ASP A 322 -17.19 -5.01 18.70
C ASP A 322 -15.88 -4.20 18.68
N MET A 323 -15.63 -3.44 17.60
CA MET A 323 -14.46 -2.56 17.53
C MET A 323 -14.52 -1.44 18.57
N ALA A 324 -15.71 -0.97 18.97
CA ALA A 324 -15.89 -0.05 20.10
C ALA A 324 -15.33 -0.67 21.39
N ARG A 325 -15.63 -1.95 21.66
CA ARG A 325 -15.09 -2.67 22.83
C ARG A 325 -13.58 -2.84 22.73
N TYR A 326 -13.06 -3.18 21.56
CA TYR A 326 -11.61 -3.27 21.33
C TYR A 326 -10.89 -1.94 21.59
N MET A 327 -11.39 -0.84 21.02
CA MET A 327 -10.83 0.50 21.23
C MET A 327 -10.92 0.94 22.69
N ARG A 328 -12.01 0.61 23.40
CA ARG A 328 -12.14 0.90 24.83
C ARG A 328 -11.16 0.10 25.68
N MET A 329 -10.82 -1.14 25.31
CA MET A 329 -9.73 -1.88 25.94
C MET A 329 -8.38 -1.18 25.74
N LEU A 330 -8.12 -0.66 24.53
CA LEU A 330 -6.89 0.11 24.24
C LEU A 330 -6.84 1.43 25.04
N LEU A 331 -7.96 2.16 25.10
CA LEU A 331 -8.04 3.39 25.90
C LEU A 331 -7.80 3.13 27.39
N ASN A 332 -8.28 1.99 27.91
CA ASN A 332 -8.17 1.61 29.32
C ASN A 332 -6.93 0.74 29.62
N GLY A 333 -5.87 0.84 28.81
CA GLY A 333 -4.57 0.27 29.15
C GLY A 333 -4.53 -1.25 29.16
N GLY A 334 -5.28 -1.91 28.27
CA GLY A 334 -5.26 -3.37 28.12
C GLY A 334 -6.38 -4.11 28.85
N SER A 335 -7.34 -3.40 29.46
CA SER A 335 -8.44 -4.00 30.22
C SER A 335 -9.80 -3.37 29.90
N LEU A 336 -10.88 -4.16 30.00
CA LEU A 336 -12.26 -3.70 29.86
C LEU A 336 -13.20 -4.59 30.68
N ASP A 337 -14.23 -4.01 31.32
CA ASP A 337 -15.29 -4.74 32.05
C ASP A 337 -14.77 -5.78 33.07
N GLY A 338 -13.68 -5.43 33.77
CA GLY A 338 -13.02 -6.30 34.75
C GLY A 338 -12.23 -7.48 34.15
N LYS A 339 -12.03 -7.49 32.82
CA LYS A 339 -11.18 -8.45 32.11
C LYS A 339 -9.91 -7.75 31.62
N THR A 340 -8.76 -8.36 31.92
CA THR A 340 -7.45 -7.88 31.48
C THR A 340 -6.96 -8.75 30.33
N ILE A 341 -6.78 -8.13 29.16
CA ILE A 341 -6.25 -8.78 27.95
C ILE A 341 -4.73 -8.69 27.95
N LEU A 342 -4.20 -7.54 28.35
CA LEU A 342 -2.78 -7.29 28.50
C LEU A 342 -2.57 -6.48 29.78
N PRO A 343 -1.76 -6.95 30.75
CA PRO A 343 -1.47 -6.18 31.96
C PRO A 343 -0.84 -4.82 31.63
N ALA A 344 -1.06 -3.83 32.50
CA ALA A 344 -0.63 -2.44 32.26
C ALA A 344 0.85 -2.32 31.83
N ALA A 345 1.77 -3.02 32.50
CA ALA A 345 3.20 -2.97 32.15
C ALA A 345 3.48 -3.48 30.72
N SER A 346 2.80 -4.55 30.30
CA SER A 346 2.92 -5.10 28.94
C SER A 346 2.21 -4.23 27.90
N PHE A 347 1.13 -3.55 28.30
CA PHE A 347 0.46 -2.56 27.45
C PHE A 347 1.30 -1.29 27.25
N ASP A 348 1.95 -0.81 28.31
CA ASP A 348 2.90 0.30 28.21
C ASP A 348 4.05 -0.06 27.27
N GLU A 349 4.57 -1.29 27.35
CA GLU A 349 5.57 -1.80 26.40
C GLU A 349 5.05 -1.84 24.96
N LEU A 350 3.84 -2.38 24.74
CA LEU A 350 3.19 -2.38 23.42
C LEU A 350 3.12 -0.96 22.83
N GLY A 351 2.84 0.05 23.67
CA GLY A 351 2.73 1.45 23.25
C GLY A 351 4.06 2.17 22.98
N LYS A 352 5.22 1.60 23.34
CA LYS A 352 6.53 2.23 23.12
C LYS A 352 6.97 2.14 21.67
N ILE A 353 7.49 3.25 21.15
CA ILE A 353 8.07 3.30 19.81
C ILE A 353 9.39 2.54 19.81
N THR A 354 9.41 1.46 19.04
CA THR A 354 10.57 0.59 18.82
C THR A 354 11.41 1.02 17.63
N TYR A 355 10.80 1.69 16.65
CA TYR A 355 11.49 2.11 15.44
C TYR A 355 10.82 3.32 14.78
N ARG A 356 11.62 4.20 14.17
CA ARG A 356 11.18 5.28 13.27
C ARG A 356 12.12 5.30 12.06
N ASN A 357 11.59 5.38 10.84
CA ASN A 357 12.44 5.63 9.67
C ASN A 357 13.10 7.02 9.72
N GLY A 358 12.50 7.98 10.42
CA GLY A 358 13.06 9.31 10.63
C GLY A 358 12.45 9.99 11.87
N ASP A 359 13.18 10.94 12.44
CA ASP A 359 12.85 11.57 13.73
C ASP A 359 11.49 12.28 13.73
N LYS A 360 11.07 12.83 12.59
CA LYS A 360 9.83 13.63 12.48
C LYS A 360 8.65 12.90 11.86
N VAL A 361 8.87 11.73 11.27
CA VAL A 361 7.76 10.89 10.76
C VAL A 361 7.20 10.03 11.89
N GLY A 362 6.06 9.38 11.67
CA GLY A 362 5.44 8.45 12.61
C GLY A 362 6.36 7.34 13.10
N GLY A 363 5.97 6.69 14.19
CA GLY A 363 6.73 5.57 14.77
C GLY A 363 5.96 4.26 14.78
N ILE A 364 6.71 3.17 14.98
CA ILE A 364 6.16 1.82 15.11
C ILE A 364 6.31 1.37 16.55
N ALA A 365 5.18 1.12 17.21
CA ALA A 365 5.08 0.64 18.58
C ALA A 365 4.62 -0.81 18.61
N HIS A 366 5.58 -1.74 18.58
CA HIS A 366 5.35 -3.18 18.51
C HIS A 366 4.25 -3.58 17.49
N GLY A 367 4.25 -2.91 16.33
CA GLY A 367 3.34 -3.14 15.22
C GLY A 367 2.22 -2.11 15.06
N PHE A 368 1.82 -1.42 16.12
CA PHE A 368 0.92 -0.26 16.01
C PHE A 368 1.67 0.96 15.46
N PHE A 369 0.94 1.88 14.84
CA PHE A 369 1.50 3.16 14.41
C PHE A 369 1.24 4.24 15.45
N ARG A 370 2.24 5.11 15.61
CA ARG A 370 2.26 6.28 16.49
C ARG A 370 2.33 7.53 15.64
N ILE A 371 1.18 8.09 15.31
CA ILE A 371 1.06 9.26 14.43
C ILE A 371 0.66 10.49 15.23
N PRO A 372 1.28 11.65 15.02
CA PRO A 372 0.88 12.89 15.69
C PRO A 372 -0.49 13.41 15.24
N TYR A 373 -1.29 13.84 16.22
CA TYR A 373 -2.55 14.58 16.07
C TYR A 373 -2.50 15.79 17.03
N GLY A 374 -1.99 16.92 16.54
CA GLY A 374 -1.73 18.09 17.37
C GLY A 374 -0.75 17.76 18.49
N ARG A 375 -1.18 17.90 19.75
CA ARG A 375 -0.37 17.52 20.92
C ARG A 375 -0.36 16.03 21.24
N TYR A 376 -1.30 15.27 20.67
CA TYR A 376 -1.50 13.86 20.99
C TYR A 376 -0.71 12.96 20.02
N GLU A 377 -0.36 11.77 20.47
CA GLU A 377 0.07 10.68 19.59
C GLU A 377 -0.99 9.58 19.60
N SER A 378 -1.27 9.04 18.41
CA SER A 378 -2.21 7.95 18.27
C SER A 378 -1.59 6.60 18.58
N LEU A 379 -2.44 5.61 18.85
CA LEU A 379 -2.16 4.20 18.70
C LEU A 379 -3.13 3.68 17.62
N GLU A 380 -2.65 3.53 16.38
CA GLU A 380 -3.54 3.35 15.23
C GLU A 380 -3.09 2.28 14.25
N HIS A 381 -4.03 1.87 13.39
CA HIS A 381 -3.74 1.01 12.25
C HIS A 381 -4.85 1.14 11.20
N GLY A 382 -4.47 1.34 9.93
CA GLY A 382 -5.41 1.30 8.80
C GLY A 382 -5.67 -0.12 8.29
N GLY A 383 -6.78 -0.33 7.58
CA GLY A 383 -7.19 -1.63 7.05
C GLY A 383 -7.69 -1.54 5.62
N ALA A 384 -7.26 -2.47 4.76
CA ALA A 384 -7.84 -2.58 3.43
C ALA A 384 -7.86 -4.02 2.94
N THR A 385 -8.98 -4.43 2.34
CA THR A 385 -9.04 -5.49 1.32
C THR A 385 -9.28 -4.81 -0.04
N LEU A 386 -9.74 -5.50 -1.10
CA LEU A 386 -9.99 -4.79 -2.37
C LEU A 386 -11.26 -3.94 -2.29
N TYR A 387 -12.27 -4.36 -1.52
CA TYR A 387 -13.57 -3.68 -1.44
C TYR A 387 -13.92 -3.13 -0.05
N PHE A 388 -13.12 -3.43 0.97
CA PHE A 388 -13.33 -2.91 2.32
C PHE A 388 -12.18 -2.02 2.74
N LEU A 389 -12.48 -0.80 3.19
CA LEU A 389 -11.51 0.22 3.56
C LEU A 389 -11.85 0.67 4.97
N SER A 390 -10.94 0.48 5.91
CA SER A 390 -11.15 0.71 7.33
C SER A 390 -10.02 1.54 7.91
N ASP A 391 -10.33 2.24 9.00
CA ASP A 391 -9.32 2.91 9.81
C ASP A 391 -9.69 2.84 11.29
N MET A 392 -8.68 2.74 12.16
CA MET A 392 -8.84 2.73 13.61
C MET A 392 -7.78 3.63 14.23
N VAL A 393 -8.23 4.73 14.83
CA VAL A 393 -7.36 5.69 15.51
C VAL A 393 -7.78 5.82 16.96
N VAL A 394 -6.86 5.48 17.86
CA VAL A 394 -7.03 5.65 19.31
C VAL A 394 -6.12 6.79 19.76
N LEU A 395 -6.65 7.76 20.50
CA LEU A 395 -5.85 8.79 21.17
C LEU A 395 -5.89 8.54 22.69
N PRO A 396 -4.97 7.74 23.26
CA PRO A 396 -5.05 7.33 24.66
C PRO A 396 -5.04 8.51 25.63
N GLU A 397 -4.20 9.52 25.39
CA GLU A 397 -4.09 10.72 26.22
C GLU A 397 -5.35 11.58 26.19
N ALA A 398 -5.99 11.70 25.02
CA ALA A 398 -7.28 12.40 24.88
C ALA A 398 -8.46 11.57 25.43
N GLY A 399 -8.29 10.25 25.54
CA GLY A 399 -9.33 9.35 26.03
C GLY A 399 -10.45 9.06 25.02
N VAL A 400 -10.22 9.27 23.72
CA VAL A 400 -11.20 9.09 22.64
C VAL A 400 -10.61 8.23 21.52
N ALA A 401 -11.45 7.43 20.88
CA ALA A 401 -11.06 6.62 19.72
C ALA A 401 -12.17 6.55 18.66
N VAL A 402 -11.75 6.35 17.41
CA VAL A 402 -12.64 6.25 16.24
C VAL A 402 -12.27 5.02 15.43
N PHE A 403 -13.28 4.24 15.05
CA PHE A 403 -13.20 3.19 14.04
C PHE A 403 -14.22 3.49 12.92
N VAL A 404 -13.80 3.30 11.68
CA VAL A 404 -14.65 3.44 10.51
C VAL A 404 -14.35 2.33 9.51
N SER A 405 -15.37 1.85 8.81
CA SER A 405 -15.19 0.99 7.64
C SER A 405 -16.21 1.27 6.56
N ALA A 406 -15.75 1.34 5.31
CA ALA A 406 -16.57 1.37 4.10
C ALA A 406 -16.49 0.02 3.37
N ASN A 407 -17.55 -0.37 2.66
CA ASN A 407 -17.63 -1.61 1.88
C ASN A 407 -17.58 -1.37 0.35
N THR A 408 -16.98 -0.27 -0.09
CA THR A 408 -16.81 0.07 -1.50
C THR A 408 -15.39 0.47 -1.79
N ASP A 409 -14.81 0.01 -2.90
CA ASP A 409 -13.43 0.29 -3.32
C ASP A 409 -13.07 1.79 -3.42
N SER A 410 -14.04 2.66 -3.69
CA SER A 410 -13.88 4.12 -3.68
C SER A 410 -13.83 4.76 -2.27
N GLY A 411 -14.07 3.99 -1.21
CA GLY A 411 -14.23 4.50 0.16
C GLY A 411 -12.94 4.87 0.89
N ARG A 412 -11.77 4.81 0.24
CA ARG A 412 -10.47 5.01 0.89
C ARG A 412 -10.28 6.40 1.46
N GLU A 413 -10.55 7.45 0.68
CA GLU A 413 -10.38 8.84 1.12
C GLU A 413 -11.24 9.10 2.37
N PHE A 414 -12.50 8.68 2.33
CA PHE A 414 -13.42 8.76 3.45
C PHE A 414 -12.89 8.07 4.72
N ALA A 415 -12.51 6.78 4.61
CA ALA A 415 -12.10 5.99 5.76
C ALA A 415 -10.89 6.60 6.49
N THR A 416 -9.89 7.10 5.75
CA THR A 416 -8.69 7.71 6.34
C THR A 416 -8.90 9.14 6.85
N THR A 417 -9.95 9.82 6.39
CA THR A 417 -10.16 11.25 6.70
C THR A 417 -11.14 11.47 7.85
N LEU A 418 -12.16 10.62 8.00
CA LEU A 418 -13.20 10.80 9.02
C LEU A 418 -12.64 10.90 10.46
N PRO A 419 -11.73 10.00 10.93
CA PRO A 419 -11.20 10.10 12.29
C PRO A 419 -10.56 11.45 12.57
N ARG A 420 -9.75 11.95 11.63
CA ARG A 420 -9.07 13.24 11.72
C ARG A 420 -10.08 14.39 11.81
N LEU A 421 -11.09 14.42 10.94
CA LEU A 421 -12.12 15.46 10.97
C LEU A 421 -12.87 15.50 12.30
N ILE A 422 -13.15 14.34 12.91
CA ILE A 422 -13.78 14.26 14.24
C ILE A 422 -12.85 14.87 15.29
N PHE A 423 -11.58 14.47 15.32
CA PHE A 423 -10.64 14.98 16.31
C PHE A 423 -10.40 16.48 16.16
N GLU A 424 -10.18 16.99 14.95
CA GLU A 424 -9.93 18.41 14.72
C GLU A 424 -11.15 19.29 15.07
N HIS A 425 -12.37 18.76 14.86
CA HIS A 425 -13.60 19.48 15.19
C HIS A 425 -13.87 19.53 16.70
N PHE A 426 -13.66 18.43 17.43
CA PHE A 426 -14.07 18.32 18.83
C PHE A 426 -12.93 18.43 19.85
N LEU A 427 -11.68 18.26 19.43
CA LEU A 427 -10.50 18.32 20.29
C LEU A 427 -9.57 19.43 19.78
N ALA A 428 -9.71 20.64 20.33
CA ALA A 428 -8.89 21.79 19.92
C ALA A 428 -7.38 21.50 19.98
N ASP A 429 -6.97 20.70 20.96
CA ASP A 429 -5.59 20.26 21.18
C ASP A 429 -5.08 19.22 20.16
N ALA A 430 -5.99 18.57 19.42
CA ALA A 430 -5.66 17.69 18.31
C ALA A 430 -5.42 18.46 17.00
N ASN A 431 -5.71 19.76 16.98
CA ASN A 431 -5.47 20.58 15.80
C ASN A 431 -3.97 20.75 15.54
N PRO A 432 -3.57 20.72 14.26
CA PRO A 432 -2.19 20.90 13.88
C PRO A 432 -1.69 22.31 14.23
N SER A 433 -0.40 22.42 14.54
CA SER A 433 0.22 23.73 14.72
C SER A 433 0.28 24.49 13.39
N ALA A 434 0.31 25.83 13.46
CA ALA A 434 0.34 26.67 12.26
C ALA A 434 1.51 26.28 11.32
N LEU A 435 1.20 26.07 10.04
CA LEU A 435 2.19 25.76 9.02
C LEU A 435 3.16 26.94 8.84
N PRO A 436 4.48 26.69 8.69
CA PRO A 436 5.40 27.74 8.27
C PRO A 436 5.00 28.24 6.87
N GLN A 437 5.34 29.49 6.56
CA GLN A 437 5.22 29.99 5.20
C GLN A 437 6.35 29.42 4.35
N PRO A 438 6.10 29.06 3.08
CA PRO A 438 7.16 28.66 2.16
C PRO A 438 8.27 29.71 2.08
N ALA A 439 9.52 29.28 2.20
CA ALA A 439 10.65 30.18 2.01
C ALA A 439 10.69 30.65 0.56
N LYS A 440 10.90 31.96 0.35
CA LYS A 440 10.85 32.58 -0.99
C LYS A 440 11.86 32.00 -1.97
N ASP A 441 12.99 31.50 -1.47
CA ASP A 441 14.06 30.90 -2.25
C ASP A 441 13.95 29.36 -2.35
N PHE A 442 12.92 28.74 -1.73
CA PHE A 442 12.74 27.29 -1.74
C PHE A 442 12.52 26.73 -3.14
N ALA A 443 11.91 27.51 -4.04
CA ALA A 443 11.77 27.12 -5.45
C ALA A 443 13.13 26.81 -6.12
N ILE A 444 14.21 27.41 -5.63
CA ILE A 444 15.59 27.20 -6.10
C ILE A 444 16.31 26.18 -5.21
N SER A 445 16.35 26.42 -3.89
CA SER A 445 17.11 25.57 -2.95
C SER A 445 16.53 24.17 -2.81
N GLY A 446 15.21 24.02 -3.01
CA GLY A 446 14.50 22.77 -2.99
C GLY A 446 14.75 21.87 -4.19
N GLN A 447 15.32 22.38 -5.30
CA GLN A 447 15.53 21.59 -6.53
C GLN A 447 16.32 20.29 -6.31
N ARG A 448 17.12 20.23 -5.25
CA ARG A 448 17.83 19.00 -4.83
C ARG A 448 16.91 17.84 -4.43
N PHE A 449 15.68 18.10 -4.01
CA PHE A 449 14.67 17.09 -3.63
C PHE A 449 13.85 16.60 -4.83
N VAL A 450 13.81 17.35 -5.93
CA VAL A 450 13.04 17.02 -7.13
C VAL A 450 13.56 15.73 -7.75
N GLY A 451 12.65 14.86 -8.17
CA GLY A 451 12.95 13.59 -8.82
C GLY A 451 11.98 12.49 -8.42
N SER A 452 12.26 11.28 -8.90
CA SER A 452 11.45 10.09 -8.62
C SER A 452 12.13 9.23 -7.55
N TYR A 453 11.31 8.65 -6.68
CA TYR A 453 11.73 7.81 -5.55
C TYR A 453 10.94 6.49 -5.60
N GLN A 454 11.62 5.37 -5.48
CA GLN A 454 11.03 4.05 -5.56
C GLN A 454 10.77 3.51 -4.18
N ASN A 455 9.53 3.15 -3.90
CA ASN A 455 9.17 2.51 -2.63
C ASN A 455 9.90 1.16 -2.46
N GLU A 456 10.47 0.97 -1.27
CA GLU A 456 11.18 -0.26 -0.90
C GLU A 456 10.25 -1.44 -0.60
N ARG A 457 8.94 -1.17 -0.44
CA ARG A 457 7.89 -2.19 -0.36
C ARG A 457 7.51 -2.65 -1.76
N ARG A 458 8.36 -3.50 -2.35
CA ARG A 458 8.16 -4.08 -3.68
C ARG A 458 8.80 -5.45 -3.79
N ASN A 459 8.59 -6.13 -4.92
CA ASN A 459 9.30 -7.35 -5.25
C ASN A 459 10.62 -7.04 -5.97
N TYR A 460 11.67 -7.80 -5.70
CA TYR A 460 13.01 -7.67 -6.28
C TYR A 460 13.46 -8.92 -7.04
N SER A 461 12.90 -10.08 -6.72
CA SER A 461 13.40 -11.38 -7.18
C SER A 461 12.61 -12.02 -8.33
N THR A 462 11.33 -11.69 -8.47
CA THR A 462 10.42 -12.32 -9.44
C THR A 462 9.98 -11.35 -10.54
N LEU A 463 9.11 -11.82 -11.44
CA LEU A 463 8.47 -10.99 -12.46
C LEU A 463 7.57 -9.91 -11.85
N GLU A 464 7.13 -10.05 -10.59
CA GLU A 464 6.38 -9.01 -9.88
C GLU A 464 7.19 -7.71 -9.78
N LYS A 465 8.53 -7.79 -9.75
CA LYS A 465 9.43 -6.62 -9.74
C LYS A 465 9.00 -5.58 -10.78
N PHE A 466 8.72 -6.02 -12.00
CA PHE A 466 8.31 -5.13 -13.07
C PHE A 466 7.01 -4.37 -12.75
N PHE A 467 6.01 -5.05 -12.23
CA PHE A 467 4.71 -4.45 -11.92
C PHE A 467 4.78 -3.57 -10.68
N THR A 468 5.38 -4.07 -9.60
CA THR A 468 5.47 -3.35 -8.34
C THR A 468 6.38 -2.13 -8.44
N ALA A 469 7.43 -2.17 -9.27
CA ALA A 469 8.32 -1.03 -9.43
C ALA A 469 7.65 0.13 -10.18
N ILE A 470 6.77 -0.15 -11.15
CA ILE A 470 6.06 0.91 -11.89
C ILE A 470 4.99 1.58 -11.01
N ASP A 471 4.26 0.80 -10.20
CA ASP A 471 3.14 1.29 -9.40
C ASP A 471 3.54 1.98 -8.09
N SER A 472 4.82 1.88 -7.69
CA SER A 472 5.30 2.37 -6.39
C SER A 472 6.34 3.49 -6.48
N VAL A 473 6.26 4.29 -7.55
CA VAL A 473 7.09 5.49 -7.71
C VAL A 473 6.42 6.69 -7.05
N VAL A 474 7.17 7.37 -6.21
CA VAL A 474 6.83 8.67 -5.62
C VAL A 474 7.56 9.76 -6.40
N ASP A 475 6.82 10.61 -7.08
CA ASP A 475 7.37 11.75 -7.80
C ASP A 475 7.34 13.00 -6.93
N VAL A 476 8.48 13.70 -6.89
CA VAL A 476 8.65 14.93 -6.13
C VAL A 476 8.93 16.07 -7.10
N GLY A 477 8.05 17.07 -7.07
CA GLY A 477 8.17 18.33 -7.80
C GLY A 477 8.16 19.52 -6.85
N ILE A 478 8.25 20.72 -7.41
CA ILE A 478 8.18 21.99 -6.66
C ILE A 478 7.28 22.96 -7.39
N THR A 479 6.43 23.64 -6.64
CA THR A 479 5.57 24.70 -7.18
C THR A 479 6.30 26.06 -7.20
N PRO A 480 5.92 26.99 -8.09
CA PRO A 480 6.49 28.33 -8.13
C PRO A 480 6.42 29.09 -6.79
N GLU A 481 5.41 28.77 -5.96
CA GLU A 481 5.17 29.37 -4.65
C GLU A 481 6.08 28.80 -3.55
N GLY A 482 6.92 27.80 -3.87
CA GLY A 482 7.86 27.20 -2.92
C GLY A 482 7.30 26.04 -2.11
N TYR A 483 6.22 25.39 -2.56
CA TYR A 483 5.79 24.11 -1.96
C TYR A 483 6.48 22.94 -2.65
N LEU A 484 6.83 21.93 -1.87
CA LEU A 484 7.19 20.63 -2.41
C LEU A 484 5.88 19.89 -2.77
N LEU A 485 5.75 19.41 -4.00
CA LEU A 485 4.63 18.56 -4.39
C LEU A 485 5.11 17.11 -4.40
N VAL A 486 4.44 16.24 -3.67
CA VAL A 486 4.74 14.80 -3.65
C VAL A 486 3.52 14.04 -4.14
N SER A 487 3.71 13.26 -5.19
CA SER A 487 2.68 12.45 -5.84
C SER A 487 3.04 10.98 -5.78
N ASP A 488 2.10 10.14 -5.40
CA ASP A 488 2.23 8.67 -5.40
C ASP A 488 1.48 8.02 -6.58
N GLY A 489 1.15 8.80 -7.61
CA GLY A 489 0.39 8.36 -8.78
C GLY A 489 -1.13 8.40 -8.60
N ALA A 490 -1.63 8.36 -7.36
CA ALA A 490 -3.06 8.45 -7.06
C ALA A 490 -3.46 9.82 -6.50
N GLN A 491 -2.62 10.40 -5.65
CA GLN A 491 -2.85 11.71 -5.03
C GLN A 491 -1.58 12.53 -5.01
N ALA A 492 -1.72 13.84 -5.18
CA ALA A 492 -0.63 14.80 -4.99
C ALA A 492 -0.91 15.63 -3.73
N LYS A 493 0.08 15.72 -2.85
CA LYS A 493 0.03 16.52 -1.62
C LYS A 493 1.11 17.59 -1.63
N ARG A 494 0.81 18.74 -1.03
CA ARG A 494 1.75 19.85 -0.91
C ARG A 494 2.39 19.81 0.45
N TYR A 495 3.68 20.09 0.49
CA TYR A 495 4.44 20.15 1.72
C TYR A 495 5.22 21.44 1.80
N VAL A 496 5.33 21.95 3.02
CA VAL A 496 6.19 23.07 3.36
C VAL A 496 7.36 22.59 4.20
N GLN A 497 8.53 23.16 3.97
CA GLN A 497 9.74 22.82 4.72
C GLN A 497 9.62 23.30 6.17
N ASP A 498 9.84 22.40 7.13
CA ASP A 498 9.80 22.69 8.57
C ASP A 498 11.07 22.20 9.30
N GLY A 499 12.08 21.77 8.53
CA GLY A 499 13.42 21.40 8.99
C GLY A 499 14.35 21.17 7.80
N ALA A 500 15.65 20.93 8.06
CA ALA A 500 16.64 20.82 6.99
C ALA A 500 16.30 19.76 5.92
N LEU A 501 15.75 18.62 6.35
CA LEU A 501 15.30 17.52 5.48
C LEU A 501 13.85 17.10 5.81
N SER A 502 13.10 17.95 6.51
CA SER A 502 11.75 17.64 6.99
C SER A 502 10.74 18.57 6.35
N PHE A 503 9.59 17.98 6.04
CA PHE A 503 8.52 18.61 5.31
C PHE A 503 7.18 18.23 5.91
N ARG A 504 6.28 19.19 6.03
CA ARG A 504 4.98 19.03 6.65
C ARG A 504 3.87 19.29 5.64
N SER A 505 2.93 18.36 5.55
CA SER A 505 1.82 18.39 4.62
C SER A 505 0.88 19.56 4.92
N VAL A 506 0.48 20.29 3.88
CA VAL A 506 -0.50 21.37 3.98
C VAL A 506 -1.90 20.82 4.20
N GLU A 507 -2.18 19.63 3.65
CA GLU A 507 -3.51 19.04 3.66
C GLU A 507 -3.84 18.32 4.97
N ASN A 508 -2.85 17.76 5.67
CA ASN A 508 -3.11 16.90 6.84
C ASN A 508 -2.00 16.90 7.91
N ASP A 509 -1.09 17.88 7.90
CA ASP A 509 -0.01 18.07 8.91
C ASP A 509 0.95 16.89 9.09
N GLN A 510 0.82 15.84 8.29
CA GLN A 510 1.71 14.70 8.32
C GLN A 510 3.09 15.07 7.78
N HIS A 511 4.13 14.50 8.38
CA HIS A 511 5.50 14.77 7.99
C HIS A 511 6.01 13.75 6.98
N ILE A 512 6.88 14.21 6.10
CA ILE A 512 7.81 13.34 5.37
C ILE A 512 9.24 13.81 5.67
N GLN A 513 10.18 12.89 5.57
CA GLN A 513 11.57 13.18 5.84
C GLN A 513 12.46 12.64 4.72
N PHE A 514 13.29 13.51 4.16
CA PHE A 514 14.31 13.11 3.20
C PHE A 514 15.60 12.71 3.92
N PHE A 515 16.40 11.91 3.22
CA PHE A 515 17.72 11.48 3.67
C PHE A 515 18.76 11.94 2.66
N ALA A 516 19.95 12.24 3.15
CA ALA A 516 21.08 12.63 2.33
C ALA A 516 22.27 11.71 2.63
N ASP A 517 23.03 11.37 1.60
CA ASP A 517 24.29 10.63 1.75
C ASP A 517 25.40 11.52 2.36
N ALA A 518 26.58 10.93 2.59
CA ALA A 518 27.74 11.64 3.13
C ALA A 518 28.23 12.82 2.26
N THR A 519 27.82 12.89 0.99
CA THR A 519 28.14 13.99 0.07
C THR A 519 27.06 15.07 0.04
N GLY A 520 25.98 14.87 0.80
CA GLY A 520 24.81 15.76 0.84
C GLY A 520 23.85 15.56 -0.32
N ARG A 521 23.97 14.50 -1.13
CA ARG A 521 22.98 14.22 -2.19
C ARG A 521 21.78 13.52 -1.57
N ILE A 522 20.57 13.91 -1.97
CA ILE A 522 19.35 13.28 -1.48
C ILE A 522 19.33 11.82 -1.95
N SER A 523 19.25 10.89 -1.01
CA SER A 523 19.33 9.44 -1.24
C SER A 523 17.97 8.77 -1.17
N GLY A 524 17.03 9.30 -0.38
CA GLY A 524 15.71 8.70 -0.20
C GLY A 524 14.76 9.57 0.61
N THR A 525 13.57 9.03 0.88
CA THR A 525 12.52 9.69 1.66
C THR A 525 11.68 8.67 2.45
N ALA A 526 11.24 9.06 3.64
CA ALA A 526 10.33 8.30 4.49
C ALA A 526 8.96 8.97 4.56
N GLY A 527 7.92 8.15 4.48
CA GLY A 527 6.54 8.63 4.56
C GLY A 527 6.04 8.83 5.98
N ALA A 528 4.86 9.43 6.08
CA ALA A 528 4.23 9.85 7.33
C ALA A 528 4.08 8.79 8.41
N TYR A 529 3.82 7.55 8.03
CA TYR A 529 3.56 6.48 8.99
C TYR A 529 4.83 5.81 9.55
N GLY A 530 6.02 6.21 9.07
CA GLY A 530 7.29 5.67 9.57
C GLY A 530 7.61 4.24 9.18
N HIS A 531 6.74 3.57 8.42
CA HIS A 531 6.90 2.20 7.91
C HIS A 531 7.09 2.14 6.39
N THR A 532 7.25 3.30 5.74
CA THR A 532 7.55 3.41 4.31
C THR A 532 8.87 4.14 4.12
N TYR A 533 9.65 3.63 3.18
CA TYR A 533 10.89 4.22 2.73
C TYR A 533 10.95 4.12 1.21
N SER A 534 11.44 5.16 0.56
CA SER A 534 11.62 5.19 -0.90
C SER A 534 13.02 5.69 -1.25
N ASP A 535 13.75 4.90 -2.01
CA ASP A 535 15.09 5.24 -2.51
C ASP A 535 15.00 6.14 -3.74
N ARG A 536 15.94 7.08 -3.89
CA ARG A 536 16.00 7.91 -5.08
C ARG A 536 16.36 7.07 -6.30
N ILE A 537 15.56 7.17 -7.35
CA ILE A 537 15.65 6.31 -8.52
C ILE A 537 16.89 6.63 -9.36
N GLY A 538 17.69 5.61 -9.65
CA GLY A 538 18.76 5.67 -10.63
C GLY A 538 18.25 5.54 -12.07
N VAL A 539 19.09 5.86 -13.06
CA VAL A 539 18.68 5.86 -14.49
C VAL A 539 18.14 4.49 -14.93
N LEU A 540 18.73 3.39 -14.50
CA LEU A 540 18.30 2.05 -14.91
C LEU A 540 17.04 1.55 -14.18
N ASP A 541 16.81 2.02 -12.95
CA ASP A 541 15.63 1.73 -12.14
C ASP A 541 14.40 2.54 -12.56
N ALA A 542 14.58 3.57 -13.42
CA ALA A 542 13.49 4.41 -13.87
C ALA A 542 12.59 3.69 -14.88
N PRO A 543 11.27 3.57 -14.62
CA PRO A 543 10.31 3.04 -15.60
C PRO A 543 10.36 3.75 -16.96
N SER A 544 10.65 5.05 -16.95
CA SER A 544 10.79 5.86 -18.16
C SER A 544 11.98 5.41 -19.03
N THR A 545 13.10 5.02 -18.43
CA THR A 545 14.26 4.51 -19.15
C THR A 545 13.97 3.13 -19.76
N PHE A 546 13.27 2.26 -19.01
CA PHE A 546 12.75 1.01 -19.57
C PHE A 546 11.88 1.26 -20.82
N ALA A 547 10.90 2.17 -20.69
CA ALA A 547 9.99 2.51 -21.78
C ALA A 547 10.71 3.10 -23.01
N GLN A 548 11.70 3.98 -22.79
CA GLN A 548 12.51 4.57 -23.86
C GLN A 548 13.32 3.51 -24.62
N ILE A 549 13.94 2.54 -23.93
CA ILE A 549 14.68 1.45 -24.59
C ILE A 549 13.72 0.56 -25.39
N MET A 550 12.55 0.22 -24.84
CA MET A 550 11.54 -0.55 -25.59
C MET A 550 11.00 0.20 -26.80
N ALA A 551 10.81 1.53 -26.71
CA ALA A 551 10.42 2.37 -27.83
C ALA A 551 11.50 2.42 -28.91
N LEU A 552 12.76 2.58 -28.52
CA LEU A 552 13.90 2.53 -29.43
C LEU A 552 14.00 1.18 -30.15
N LEU A 553 13.77 0.08 -29.43
CA LEU A 553 13.69 -1.27 -30.01
C LEU A 553 12.56 -1.38 -31.04
N ALA A 554 11.36 -0.86 -30.73
CA ALA A 554 10.22 -0.87 -31.63
C ALA A 554 10.51 -0.13 -32.94
N LEU A 555 11.03 1.11 -32.84
CA LEU A 555 11.42 1.93 -33.98
C LEU A 555 12.50 1.24 -34.83
N THR A 556 13.47 0.61 -34.17
CA THR A 556 14.54 -0.14 -34.82
C THR A 556 13.98 -1.33 -35.60
N CYS A 557 13.06 -2.10 -35.01
CA CYS A 557 12.40 -3.23 -35.64
C CYS A 557 11.60 -2.82 -36.88
N ILE A 558 10.82 -1.72 -36.79
CA ILE A 558 10.10 -1.15 -37.93
C ILE A 558 11.08 -0.72 -39.03
N GLY A 559 12.18 -0.07 -38.67
CA GLY A 559 13.23 0.33 -39.61
C GLY A 559 13.87 -0.84 -40.36
N VAL A 560 14.08 -1.98 -39.69
CA VAL A 560 14.55 -3.23 -40.32
C VAL A 560 13.56 -3.71 -41.37
N LEU A 561 12.27 -3.78 -41.03
CA LEU A 561 11.23 -4.24 -41.96
C LEU A 561 11.09 -3.32 -43.19
N LEU A 562 11.12 -2.00 -42.99
CA LEU A 562 11.12 -1.03 -44.09
C LEU A 562 12.32 -1.21 -45.02
N CYS A 563 13.50 -1.49 -44.46
CA CYS A 563 14.70 -1.79 -45.24
C CYS A 563 14.57 -3.09 -46.06
N VAL A 564 13.96 -4.14 -45.50
CA VAL A 564 13.70 -5.40 -46.19
C VAL A 564 12.69 -5.17 -47.32
N TRP A 565 11.60 -4.46 -47.04
CA TRP A 565 10.56 -4.13 -48.02
C TRP A 565 11.12 -3.32 -49.20
N ARG A 566 11.85 -2.22 -48.93
CA ARG A 566 12.49 -1.40 -49.98
C ARG A 566 13.50 -2.20 -50.83
N ARG A 567 14.16 -3.21 -50.25
CA ARG A 567 15.09 -4.09 -50.97
C ARG A 567 14.41 -5.10 -51.88
N ARG A 568 13.18 -5.53 -51.58
CA ARG A 568 12.39 -6.37 -52.48
C ARG A 568 12.04 -5.66 -53.79
N ALA A 569 12.03 -4.32 -53.79
CA ALA A 569 11.75 -3.49 -54.96
C ALA A 569 12.98 -3.21 -55.85
N LEU A 570 14.18 -3.73 -55.52
CA LEU A 570 15.42 -3.48 -56.27
C LEU A 570 16.04 -4.80 -56.79
N PRO A 571 16.51 -4.86 -58.05
CA PRO A 571 17.12 -6.06 -58.62
C PRO A 571 18.43 -6.43 -57.92
N ILE A 572 18.62 -7.71 -57.58
CA ILE A 572 19.79 -8.23 -56.87
C ILE A 572 20.83 -8.78 -57.87
N PRO A 573 22.06 -8.25 -57.92
CA PRO A 573 23.13 -8.82 -58.74
C PRO A 573 23.49 -10.26 -58.31
N ARG A 574 23.64 -11.17 -59.28
CA ARG A 574 23.92 -12.61 -59.09
C ARG A 574 25.20 -12.90 -58.28
N SER A 575 26.16 -11.98 -58.24
CA SER A 575 27.44 -12.09 -57.51
C SER A 575 27.33 -11.91 -55.98
N SER A 576 26.15 -11.54 -55.45
CA SER A 576 25.96 -11.22 -54.03
C SER A 576 25.51 -12.39 -53.13
N ARG A 577 25.33 -13.61 -53.68
CA ARG A 577 24.64 -14.72 -53.00
C ARG A 577 25.45 -15.51 -51.96
N ARG A 578 26.75 -15.28 -51.77
CA ARG A 578 27.57 -16.05 -50.82
C ARG A 578 27.93 -15.23 -49.58
N GLY A 579 27.46 -15.68 -48.40
CA GLY A 579 28.05 -15.34 -47.08
C GLY A 579 27.17 -14.66 -46.03
N ALA A 580 26.07 -13.97 -46.39
CA ALA A 580 25.24 -13.20 -45.43
C ALA A 580 23.71 -13.48 -45.33
N PRO A 581 23.09 -14.42 -46.09
CA PRO A 581 21.63 -14.60 -46.01
C PRO A 581 21.17 -15.09 -44.64
N SER A 582 21.95 -15.97 -43.98
CA SER A 582 21.59 -16.53 -42.68
C SER A 582 21.62 -15.49 -41.56
N ALA A 583 22.61 -14.59 -41.53
CA ALA A 583 22.70 -13.51 -40.55
C ALA A 583 21.56 -12.48 -40.72
N VAL A 584 21.20 -12.17 -41.97
CA VAL A 584 20.05 -11.29 -42.26
C VAL A 584 18.74 -11.98 -41.92
N ALA A 585 18.59 -13.27 -42.22
CA ALA A 585 17.39 -14.04 -41.89
C ALA A 585 17.19 -14.15 -40.37
N ALA A 586 18.26 -14.45 -39.61
CA ALA A 586 18.23 -14.47 -38.15
C ALA A 586 17.82 -13.11 -37.58
N LEU A 587 18.38 -12.01 -38.10
CA LEU A 587 17.98 -10.67 -37.67
C LEU A 587 16.50 -10.37 -37.98
N VAL A 588 16.02 -10.71 -39.18
CA VAL A 588 14.62 -10.49 -39.56
C VAL A 588 13.69 -11.35 -38.69
N ALA A 589 14.05 -12.60 -38.41
CA ALA A 589 13.30 -13.45 -37.49
C ALA A 589 13.25 -12.84 -36.08
N ALA A 590 14.40 -12.41 -35.54
CA ALA A 590 14.47 -11.71 -34.26
C ALA A 590 13.56 -10.47 -34.25
N THR A 591 13.62 -9.63 -35.29
CA THR A 591 12.76 -8.45 -35.45
C THR A 591 11.27 -8.80 -35.40
N LEU A 592 10.83 -9.86 -36.08
CA LEU A 592 9.42 -10.27 -36.07
C LEU A 592 8.97 -10.74 -34.68
N ILE A 593 9.81 -11.51 -33.99
CA ILE A 593 9.50 -11.98 -32.63
C ILE A 593 9.55 -10.83 -31.62
N TRP A 594 10.47 -9.86 -31.75
CA TRP A 594 10.47 -8.65 -30.93
C TRP A 594 9.19 -7.82 -31.09
N LEU A 595 8.69 -7.68 -32.32
CA LEU A 595 7.41 -6.99 -32.56
C LEU A 595 6.21 -7.76 -31.98
N ALA A 596 6.23 -9.10 -32.06
CA ALA A 596 5.22 -9.93 -31.41
C ALA A 596 5.27 -9.80 -29.87
N PHE A 597 6.47 -9.81 -29.28
CA PHE A 597 6.69 -9.53 -27.86
C PHE A 597 6.10 -8.17 -27.46
N LEU A 598 6.49 -7.10 -28.15
CA LEU A 598 6.00 -5.74 -27.85
C LEU A 598 4.47 -5.64 -28.00
N GLY A 599 3.91 -6.25 -29.05
CA GLY A 599 2.47 -6.28 -29.28
C GLY A 599 1.71 -7.02 -28.17
N THR A 600 2.19 -8.19 -27.76
CA THR A 600 1.57 -8.95 -26.66
C THR A 600 1.78 -8.29 -25.30
N ALA A 601 2.91 -7.60 -25.09
CA ALA A 601 3.15 -6.82 -23.88
C ALA A 601 2.14 -5.67 -23.74
N LEU A 602 1.86 -4.95 -24.84
CA LEU A 602 0.81 -3.92 -24.85
C LEU A 602 -0.58 -4.49 -24.56
N VAL A 603 -0.91 -5.67 -25.12
CA VAL A 603 -2.17 -6.36 -24.82
C VAL A 603 -2.24 -6.76 -23.34
N THR A 604 -1.16 -7.29 -22.80
CA THR A 604 -1.07 -7.69 -21.39
C THR A 604 -1.26 -6.49 -20.47
N LEU A 605 -0.56 -5.38 -20.72
CA LEU A 605 -0.72 -4.14 -19.94
C LEU A 605 -2.15 -3.59 -20.05
N ALA A 606 -2.74 -3.59 -21.25
CA ALA A 606 -4.12 -3.15 -21.45
C ALA A 606 -5.14 -4.03 -20.70
N GLN A 607 -4.90 -5.35 -20.65
CA GLN A 607 -5.76 -6.27 -19.90
C GLN A 607 -5.61 -6.12 -18.39
N ILE A 608 -4.40 -5.87 -17.89
CA ILE A 608 -4.18 -5.59 -16.46
C ILE A 608 -4.89 -4.29 -16.10
N ALA A 609 -4.72 -3.23 -16.90
CA ALA A 609 -5.40 -1.96 -16.69
C ALA A 609 -6.94 -2.09 -16.76
N ALA A 610 -7.47 -2.94 -17.65
CA ALA A 610 -8.90 -3.15 -17.79
C ALA A 610 -9.49 -4.14 -16.76
N GLY A 611 -8.70 -5.07 -16.25
CA GLY A 611 -9.12 -6.10 -15.29
C GLY A 611 -9.18 -5.60 -13.85
N GLY A 612 -8.70 -4.37 -13.59
CA GLY A 612 -8.67 -3.79 -12.24
C GLY A 612 -7.92 -4.69 -11.27
N SER A 613 -8.62 -5.15 -10.23
CA SER A 613 -8.03 -6.00 -9.20
C SER A 613 -7.88 -7.48 -9.59
N ASP A 614 -8.29 -7.92 -10.78
CA ASP A 614 -8.24 -9.34 -11.17
C ASP A 614 -6.83 -9.96 -11.14
N ILE A 615 -5.79 -9.15 -11.38
CA ILE A 615 -4.39 -9.60 -11.34
C ILE A 615 -3.97 -10.11 -9.95
N VAL A 616 -4.60 -9.64 -8.87
CA VAL A 616 -4.28 -10.10 -7.51
C VAL A 616 -4.75 -11.53 -7.26
N PHE A 617 -5.71 -12.02 -8.05
CA PHE A 617 -6.24 -13.39 -7.96
C PHE A 617 -5.57 -14.34 -8.95
N VAL A 618 -5.24 -13.87 -10.15
CA VAL A 618 -4.69 -14.68 -11.23
C VAL A 618 -3.39 -14.09 -11.75
N TYR A 619 -2.28 -14.66 -11.31
CA TYR A 619 -0.94 -14.28 -11.75
C TYR A 619 -0.02 -15.50 -11.86
N PRO A 620 0.88 -15.57 -12.87
CA PRO A 620 0.90 -14.72 -14.06
C PRO A 620 -0.28 -15.06 -14.99
N THR A 621 -0.88 -14.04 -15.61
CA THR A 621 -1.97 -14.20 -16.59
C THR A 621 -1.50 -14.94 -17.85
N THR A 622 -2.40 -15.59 -18.58
CA THR A 622 -2.04 -16.28 -19.84
C THR A 622 -1.33 -15.35 -20.85
N PRO A 623 -1.81 -14.12 -21.09
CA PRO A 623 -1.16 -13.17 -21.99
C PRO A 623 0.26 -12.80 -21.51
N LEU A 624 0.45 -12.60 -20.20
CA LEU A 624 1.76 -12.38 -19.62
C LEU A 624 2.71 -13.55 -19.83
N ARG A 625 2.25 -14.79 -19.66
CA ARG A 625 3.05 -16.00 -19.95
C ARG A 625 3.50 -16.06 -21.41
N VAL A 626 2.60 -15.73 -22.34
CA VAL A 626 2.92 -15.65 -23.78
C VAL A 626 3.93 -14.55 -24.06
N THR A 627 3.76 -13.37 -23.46
CA THR A 627 4.72 -12.25 -23.58
C THR A 627 6.11 -12.66 -23.10
N VAL A 628 6.23 -13.29 -21.93
CA VAL A 628 7.54 -13.76 -21.41
C VAL A 628 8.13 -14.83 -22.33
N ALA A 629 7.34 -15.78 -22.82
CA ALA A 629 7.83 -16.80 -23.77
C ALA A 629 8.37 -16.17 -25.07
N LEU A 630 7.70 -15.14 -25.60
CA LEU A 630 8.17 -14.38 -26.76
C LEU A 630 9.45 -13.59 -26.45
N ALA A 631 9.62 -13.08 -25.23
CA ALA A 631 10.87 -12.43 -24.82
C ALA A 631 12.06 -13.40 -24.85
N TYR A 632 11.89 -14.63 -24.35
CA TYR A 632 12.91 -15.68 -24.43
C TYR A 632 13.22 -16.08 -25.88
N ALA A 633 12.19 -16.25 -26.71
CA ALA A 633 12.38 -16.56 -28.12
C ALA A 633 13.11 -15.43 -28.88
N ALA A 634 12.75 -14.17 -28.61
CA ALA A 634 13.41 -13.00 -29.17
C ALA A 634 14.88 -12.94 -28.77
N THR A 635 15.17 -13.22 -27.49
CA THR A 635 16.52 -13.30 -26.93
C THR A 635 17.36 -14.36 -27.65
N GLY A 636 16.84 -15.58 -27.79
CA GLY A 636 17.55 -16.66 -28.49
C GLY A 636 17.88 -16.32 -29.95
N LEU A 637 16.93 -15.70 -30.67
CA LEU A 637 17.16 -15.26 -32.06
C LEU A 637 18.13 -14.09 -32.17
N THR A 638 18.11 -13.15 -31.22
CA THR A 638 19.11 -12.07 -31.15
C THR A 638 20.50 -12.63 -30.87
N VAL A 639 20.66 -13.59 -29.94
CA VAL A 639 21.93 -14.26 -29.68
C VAL A 639 22.44 -14.96 -30.94
N LEU A 640 21.58 -15.68 -31.66
CA LEU A 640 21.94 -16.28 -32.95
C LEU A 640 22.41 -15.22 -33.96
N ALA A 641 21.70 -14.09 -34.06
CA ALA A 641 22.09 -13.00 -34.96
C ALA A 641 23.44 -12.38 -34.58
N VAL A 642 23.76 -12.29 -33.28
CA VAL A 642 25.06 -11.84 -32.76
C VAL A 642 26.16 -12.85 -33.07
N VAL A 643 25.94 -14.15 -32.91
CA VAL A 643 26.92 -15.19 -33.30
C VAL A 643 27.24 -15.12 -34.79
N LEU A 644 26.24 -14.83 -35.62
CA LEU A 644 26.39 -14.69 -37.06
C LEU A 644 26.94 -13.31 -37.48
N TRP A 645 27.01 -12.33 -36.57
CA TRP A 645 27.39 -10.95 -36.86
C TRP A 645 28.76 -10.78 -37.54
N PRO A 646 29.84 -11.53 -37.19
CA PRO A 646 31.13 -11.42 -37.89
C PRO A 646 31.05 -11.72 -39.39
N SER A 647 30.09 -12.54 -39.83
CA SER A 647 29.89 -12.85 -41.25
C SER A 647 29.49 -11.61 -42.07
N ILE A 648 28.78 -10.66 -41.46
CA ILE A 648 28.35 -9.41 -42.10
C ILE A 648 29.54 -8.51 -42.42
N TRP A 649 30.51 -8.43 -41.52
CA TRP A 649 31.70 -7.60 -41.73
C TRP A 649 32.61 -8.15 -42.83
N LYS A 650 32.59 -9.47 -43.05
CA LYS A 650 33.30 -10.15 -44.16
C LYS A 650 32.66 -9.92 -45.53
N VAL A 651 31.45 -9.35 -45.61
CA VAL A 651 30.77 -9.09 -46.89
C VAL A 651 31.40 -7.89 -47.61
N ARG A 652 32.10 -8.15 -48.73
CA ARG A 652 32.83 -7.09 -49.46
C ARG A 652 31.93 -6.08 -50.18
N TYR A 653 30.75 -6.48 -50.64
CA TYR A 653 29.86 -5.61 -51.42
C TYR A 653 28.87 -4.79 -50.56
N TRP A 654 28.91 -4.89 -49.23
CA TRP A 654 28.13 -4.01 -48.35
C TRP A 654 28.92 -2.75 -48.03
N SER A 655 28.29 -1.60 -48.20
CA SER A 655 28.86 -0.33 -47.72
C SER A 655 29.09 -0.37 -46.21
N PHE A 656 30.06 0.43 -45.75
CA PHE A 656 30.34 0.62 -44.33
C PHE A 656 29.06 0.97 -43.54
N TRP A 657 28.30 1.96 -43.99
CA TRP A 657 27.06 2.40 -43.35
C TRP A 657 26.01 1.29 -43.20
N ARG A 658 25.94 0.35 -44.15
CA ARG A 658 25.03 -0.78 -44.05
C ARG A 658 25.46 -1.77 -42.96
N LYS A 659 26.77 -2.05 -42.85
CA LYS A 659 27.35 -2.91 -41.80
C LYS A 659 27.21 -2.25 -40.42
N PHE A 660 27.50 -0.95 -40.35
CA PHE A 660 27.33 -0.15 -39.15
C PHE A 660 25.88 -0.15 -38.66
N ARG A 661 24.90 0.09 -39.53
CA ARG A 661 23.48 0.01 -39.16
C ARG A 661 23.07 -1.38 -38.65
N HIS A 662 23.55 -2.44 -39.29
CA HIS A 662 23.27 -3.81 -38.80
C HIS A 662 23.84 -4.04 -37.40
N THR A 663 25.07 -3.55 -37.16
CA THR A 663 25.69 -3.55 -35.83
C THR A 663 24.87 -2.78 -34.80
N LEU A 664 24.44 -1.56 -35.14
CA LEU A 664 23.63 -0.72 -34.25
C LEU A 664 22.31 -1.39 -33.85
N VAL A 665 21.63 -2.06 -34.79
CA VAL A 665 20.41 -2.82 -34.50
C VAL A 665 20.68 -3.92 -33.47
N LEU A 666 21.77 -4.67 -33.64
CA LEU A 666 22.14 -5.74 -32.69
C LEU A 666 22.47 -5.18 -31.31
N LEU A 667 23.18 -4.04 -31.24
CA LEU A 667 23.49 -3.38 -29.96
C LEU A 667 22.22 -2.93 -29.24
N ILE A 668 21.24 -2.38 -29.96
CA ILE A 668 19.94 -1.99 -29.38
C ILE A 668 19.19 -3.22 -28.86
N MET A 669 19.14 -4.32 -29.63
CA MET A 669 18.50 -5.56 -29.18
C MET A 669 19.21 -6.16 -27.95
N LEU A 670 20.54 -6.12 -27.90
CA LEU A 670 21.31 -6.54 -26.72
C LEU A 670 21.04 -5.66 -25.50
N ALA A 671 20.96 -4.34 -25.69
CA ALA A 671 20.58 -3.41 -24.62
C ALA A 671 19.15 -3.68 -24.11
N SER A 672 18.21 -4.01 -25.01
CA SER A 672 16.86 -4.42 -24.63
C SER A 672 16.84 -5.73 -23.83
N ILE A 673 17.65 -6.72 -24.22
CA ILE A 673 17.80 -7.97 -23.45
C ILE A 673 18.36 -7.69 -22.06
N ALA A 674 19.43 -6.88 -21.96
CA ALA A 674 20.01 -6.49 -20.68
C ALA A 674 18.99 -5.77 -19.78
N MET A 675 18.17 -4.89 -20.37
CA MET A 675 17.11 -4.19 -19.65
C MET A 675 16.00 -5.16 -19.20
N LEU A 676 15.54 -6.08 -20.05
CA LEU A 676 14.55 -7.09 -19.66
C LEU A 676 15.09 -8.05 -18.58
N TRP A 677 16.38 -8.38 -18.61
CA TRP A 677 17.02 -9.17 -17.56
C TRP A 677 17.10 -8.41 -16.25
N TYR A 678 17.53 -7.14 -16.28
CA TYR A 678 17.60 -6.29 -15.09
C TYR A 678 16.26 -6.10 -14.38
N TRP A 679 15.16 -6.00 -15.15
CA TRP A 679 13.79 -5.90 -14.63
C TRP A 679 13.13 -7.26 -14.36
N ASN A 680 13.90 -8.36 -14.36
CA ASN A 680 13.44 -9.74 -14.17
C ASN A 680 12.35 -10.21 -15.14
N VAL A 681 12.15 -9.54 -16.29
CA VAL A 681 11.28 -10.09 -17.36
C VAL A 681 11.94 -11.33 -17.97
N LEU A 682 13.26 -11.30 -18.11
CA LEU A 682 14.10 -12.45 -18.41
C LEU A 682 14.83 -12.88 -17.13
N GLY A 683 14.86 -14.17 -16.82
CA GLY A 683 15.53 -14.69 -15.62
C GLY A 683 14.66 -14.78 -14.37
N ALA A 684 13.45 -14.18 -14.35
CA ALA A 684 12.49 -14.53 -13.30
C ALA A 684 12.19 -16.03 -13.38
N HIS A 685 12.25 -16.67 -12.20
CA HIS A 685 11.40 -17.82 -11.98
C HIS A 685 9.97 -17.33 -12.20
N LEU A 686 9.34 -17.73 -13.31
CA LEU A 686 7.89 -17.64 -13.39
C LEU A 686 7.42 -18.34 -12.12
N ALA A 687 6.62 -17.68 -11.28
CA ALA A 687 5.95 -18.28 -10.14
C ALA A 687 4.89 -19.29 -10.64
N VAL A 688 5.29 -20.18 -11.55
CA VAL A 688 4.58 -21.36 -12.01
C VAL A 688 4.98 -22.40 -10.99
N GLY A 689 4.05 -22.64 -10.07
CA GLY A 689 4.27 -23.41 -8.86
C GLY A 689 5.07 -24.70 -9.06
N GLN A 690 5.97 -24.94 -8.11
CA GLN A 690 5.93 -26.23 -7.43
C GLN A 690 4.68 -26.26 -6.55
#